data_AF-A0A167DAZ1-F1
#
_entry.id   AF-A0A167DAZ1-F1
#
_cell.length_a   1.000
_cell.length_b   1.000
_cell.length_c   1.000
_cell.angle_alpha   90.00
_cell.angle_beta   90.00
_cell.angle_gamma   90.00
#
_symmetry.space_group_name_H-M   'P 1'
#
loop_
_entity.id
_entity.type
_entity.pdbx_description
1 polymer ?
#
loop_
_entity_poly.entity_id
_entity_poly.type
_entity_poly.pdbx_seq_one_letter_code
_entity_poly.pdbx_strand_id
1 'polypeptide(L)'
;MSAQNIILYHYSYSPYARRVAWYLTLRGISYAQCVQPPTMPRPDVARLGIGYRRIPILSIGRDVYLDTRLQLIKLENMDTSIPRLGARQPDQCAMERLLSTLMTDAGVFGWAASLLPSDLPLLKDPKFQRDRAEFFGSQPRPDPKYVALRELASVFRFLETTLLADGRDWILKTQTPGLADIEAIWPLHWMAGIPGALPEATFGPRVYPKVYAWIRRFEEALQQSREKVGKPVTLGGEEAEKAILGSGYHESEGAVDESDFEVLKLGLKKGDEITVGPTDFGAVRKDVGRLVGLTCDEVVYETETGGEGRETLAMSYITVAAATITSVPLDFKGNLARIRESIRLAKEQGAKLRTGPELEVPGYGCLDHHLEGDTFLHSWEVVARILDDPVTKDMLIDVGMGVRHRNVRYNCRVLLTYRHIYLIRPKMSLANDGLYREARHFTAWSKPRTVETYYLEKVARDITGQRSVPIGDVVLSTMDTSVGCETCEELFAPSNPSTYMGLNGVEVILNSSASHAELRKLNTRLNLIQNCTRKLGGLYVYANATGVDGEARMMFDGSSMILCNGAVFGQSPQFSLKEVEVLTATIDLETIRSHRSSISRNVQGAAQPEYPRVECDLYLSRPADEVFVSQTLHLSREMQLKIPDPMEEIFMAEAVFLWQYLTRSSAGGYFIALSGGLDSACVSLFVYGMAKAVLQSVKAGDERVLSELRRITGEPAFVPETPQDIVSRLLHTCYMGTVNSGENTRSRAKRLAARVGAFHSDVNIDETVSAHEGIIKQALDFKPRFQVEGGSVAENLAKQNIQARNRMIVAYELAQLSTTARELPRAGSSLLVLSGLEDPLLTASRYLTKYDCSSGDIAPLGSISKSDAKSFLAWSRDTWDMPIITEFLEARPSAELLPLSAGEQDDESESEMGLTYDELSTFGLLRKVPRR
;
A
#
# COMPACT_ATOMS: atom_id res chain seq x y z
N MET A 1 -24.47 -56.75 -7.96
CA MET A 1 -23.48 -55.67 -7.92
C MET A 1 -23.20 -55.35 -6.46
N SER A 2 -21.94 -55.34 -6.02
CA SER A 2 -21.65 -54.90 -4.66
C SER A 2 -22.06 -53.43 -4.52
N ALA A 3 -22.61 -53.03 -3.37
CA ALA A 3 -22.99 -51.65 -3.08
C ALA A 3 -21.81 -50.64 -3.15
N GLN A 4 -20.59 -51.12 -3.39
CA GLN A 4 -19.35 -50.34 -3.43
C GLN A 4 -19.13 -49.59 -4.75
N ASN A 5 -19.90 -49.86 -5.81
CA ASN A 5 -19.71 -49.22 -7.11
C ASN A 5 -20.56 -47.96 -7.34
N ILE A 6 -21.49 -47.60 -6.45
CA ILE A 6 -22.29 -46.36 -6.59
C ILE A 6 -22.11 -45.53 -5.33
N ILE A 7 -21.60 -44.31 -5.48
CA ILE A 7 -21.30 -43.41 -4.37
C ILE A 7 -21.97 -42.05 -4.60
N LEU A 8 -22.86 -41.66 -3.69
CA LEU A 8 -23.54 -40.36 -3.72
C LEU A 8 -22.86 -39.39 -2.75
N TYR A 9 -22.29 -38.30 -3.28
CA TYR A 9 -21.74 -37.21 -2.46
C TYR A 9 -22.83 -36.18 -2.21
N HIS A 10 -23.20 -35.95 -0.94
CA HIS A 10 -24.24 -34.99 -0.59
C HIS A 10 -24.26 -34.59 0.89
N TYR A 11 -25.14 -33.66 1.26
CA TYR A 11 -25.54 -33.43 2.65
C TYR A 11 -27.00 -33.79 2.88
N SER A 12 -27.34 -34.11 4.13
CA SER A 12 -28.59 -34.79 4.52
C SER A 12 -29.86 -34.01 4.17
N TYR A 13 -29.77 -32.68 4.13
CA TYR A 13 -30.89 -31.78 3.87
C TYR A 13 -30.82 -31.08 2.50
N SER A 14 -29.97 -31.54 1.57
CA SER A 14 -29.94 -31.02 0.20
C SER A 14 -31.22 -31.39 -0.55
N PRO A 15 -31.99 -30.41 -1.06
CA PRO A 15 -33.21 -30.69 -1.83
C PRO A 15 -32.91 -31.45 -3.12
N TYR A 16 -31.83 -31.10 -3.82
CA TYR A 16 -31.40 -31.79 -5.03
C TYR A 16 -30.92 -33.21 -4.75
N ALA A 17 -30.26 -33.45 -3.62
CA ALA A 17 -29.80 -34.79 -3.26
C ALA A 17 -30.96 -35.75 -2.97
N ARG A 18 -32.09 -35.22 -2.49
CA ARG A 18 -33.30 -36.02 -2.25
C ARG A 18 -33.78 -36.70 -3.54
N ARG A 19 -33.78 -36.02 -4.68
CA ARG A 19 -34.22 -36.59 -5.97
C ARG A 19 -33.47 -37.89 -6.28
N VAL A 20 -32.15 -37.85 -6.21
CA VAL A 20 -31.26 -38.96 -6.54
C VAL A 20 -31.34 -40.06 -5.49
N ALA A 21 -31.34 -39.70 -4.20
CA ALA A 21 -31.46 -40.67 -3.11
C ALA A 21 -32.83 -41.37 -3.12
N TRP A 22 -33.92 -40.66 -3.40
CA TRP A 22 -35.26 -41.23 -3.53
C TRP A 22 -35.36 -42.16 -4.72
N TYR A 23 -34.79 -41.77 -5.86
CA TYR A 23 -34.73 -42.63 -7.03
C TYR A 23 -34.01 -43.96 -6.73
N LEU A 24 -32.80 -43.90 -6.14
CA LEU A 24 -32.06 -45.10 -5.75
C LEU A 24 -32.86 -45.97 -4.77
N THR A 25 -33.51 -45.34 -3.79
CA THR A 25 -34.30 -46.04 -2.77
C THR A 25 -35.57 -46.68 -3.34
N LEU A 26 -36.34 -45.96 -4.16
CA LEU A 26 -37.59 -46.45 -4.76
C LEU A 26 -37.34 -47.50 -5.83
N ARG A 27 -36.25 -47.36 -6.60
CA ARG A 27 -35.85 -48.36 -7.58
C ARG A 27 -35.30 -49.61 -6.90
N GLY A 28 -34.70 -49.50 -5.73
CA GLY A 28 -34.13 -50.63 -5.01
C GLY A 28 -32.63 -50.83 -5.26
N ILE A 29 -31.92 -49.76 -5.62
CA ILE A 29 -30.48 -49.78 -5.90
C ILE A 29 -29.72 -49.47 -4.60
N SER A 30 -28.88 -50.41 -4.15
CA SER A 30 -27.97 -50.19 -3.03
C SER A 30 -26.82 -49.28 -3.43
N TYR A 31 -26.48 -48.32 -2.57
CA TYR A 31 -25.42 -47.34 -2.80
C TYR A 31 -24.72 -46.96 -1.50
N ALA A 32 -23.52 -46.40 -1.62
CA ALA A 32 -22.81 -45.74 -0.53
C ALA A 32 -22.96 -44.22 -0.61
N GLN A 33 -22.80 -43.52 0.51
CA GLN A 33 -22.87 -42.06 0.56
C GLN A 33 -21.58 -41.47 1.15
N CYS A 34 -21.15 -40.34 0.62
CA CYS A 34 -20.06 -39.54 1.17
C CYS A 34 -20.62 -38.18 1.62
N VAL A 35 -20.63 -37.93 2.93
CA VAL A 35 -21.31 -36.75 3.49
C VAL A 35 -20.45 -35.52 3.34
N GLN A 36 -20.95 -34.52 2.63
CA GLN A 36 -20.25 -33.28 2.32
C GLN A 36 -20.72 -32.09 3.15
N PRO A 37 -19.88 -31.05 3.35
CA PRO A 37 -20.34 -29.78 3.88
C PRO A 37 -21.39 -29.09 2.99
N PRO A 38 -22.37 -28.37 3.58
CA PRO A 38 -23.38 -27.60 2.85
C PRO A 38 -22.83 -26.33 2.16
N THR A 39 -21.62 -25.92 2.52
CA THR A 39 -20.86 -24.78 2.00
C THR A 39 -19.53 -25.24 1.42
N MET A 40 -18.86 -24.42 0.61
CA MET A 40 -17.47 -24.67 0.24
C MET A 40 -16.50 -24.40 1.42
N PRO A 41 -15.27 -24.96 1.43
CA PRO A 41 -14.75 -25.99 0.52
C PRO A 41 -15.29 -27.40 0.81
N ARG A 42 -15.24 -28.28 -0.21
CA ARG A 42 -15.59 -29.71 -0.10
C ARG A 42 -14.36 -30.57 -0.42
N PRO A 43 -13.51 -30.86 0.58
CA PRO A 43 -12.23 -31.50 0.36
C PRO A 43 -12.36 -32.89 -0.26
N ASP A 44 -13.40 -33.66 0.10
CA ASP A 44 -13.56 -35.02 -0.42
C ASP A 44 -13.95 -35.05 -1.90
N VAL A 45 -14.62 -34.01 -2.40
CA VAL A 45 -14.91 -33.85 -3.83
C VAL A 45 -13.64 -33.39 -4.56
N ALA A 46 -12.89 -32.47 -3.96
CA ALA A 46 -11.63 -31.97 -4.53
C ALA A 46 -10.58 -33.07 -4.75
N ARG A 47 -10.57 -34.12 -3.90
CA ARG A 47 -9.72 -35.32 -4.08
C ARG A 47 -9.91 -36.00 -5.43
N LEU A 48 -11.11 -35.92 -6.00
CA LEU A 48 -11.42 -36.46 -7.33
C LEU A 48 -10.99 -35.54 -8.49
N GLY A 49 -10.30 -34.43 -8.21
CA GLY A 49 -9.95 -33.44 -9.23
C GLY A 49 -11.14 -32.58 -9.68
N ILE A 50 -12.17 -32.46 -8.83
CA ILE A 50 -13.44 -31.78 -9.13
C ILE A 50 -13.59 -30.53 -8.23
N GLY A 51 -13.63 -29.36 -8.85
CA GLY A 51 -13.94 -28.06 -8.25
C GLY A 51 -15.43 -27.66 -8.32
N TYR A 52 -16.27 -28.48 -8.98
CA TYR A 52 -17.70 -28.27 -9.15
C TYR A 52 -18.43 -27.90 -7.85
N ARG A 53 -19.08 -26.73 -7.85
CA ARG A 53 -19.68 -26.15 -6.64
C ARG A 53 -21.01 -26.79 -6.24
N ARG A 54 -21.79 -27.33 -7.18
CA ARG A 54 -23.14 -27.86 -6.88
C ARG A 54 -23.06 -29.29 -6.35
N ILE A 55 -24.12 -29.72 -5.67
CA ILE A 55 -24.24 -31.04 -5.03
C ILE A 55 -25.71 -31.46 -5.09
N PRO A 56 -26.05 -32.73 -5.32
CA PRO A 56 -25.20 -33.92 -5.27
C PRO A 56 -24.32 -34.13 -6.51
N ILE A 57 -23.25 -34.90 -6.32
CA ILE A 57 -22.54 -35.58 -7.41
C ILE A 57 -22.65 -37.08 -7.17
N LEU A 58 -22.76 -37.86 -8.25
CA LEU A 58 -22.91 -39.32 -8.19
C LEU A 58 -21.75 -39.96 -8.92
N SER A 59 -21.12 -40.95 -8.31
CA SER A 59 -20.17 -41.82 -9.00
C SER A 59 -20.80 -43.18 -9.28
N ILE A 60 -20.59 -43.70 -10.49
CA ILE A 60 -20.88 -45.10 -10.88
C ILE A 60 -19.58 -45.68 -11.43
N GLY A 61 -18.96 -46.60 -10.69
CA GLY A 61 -17.61 -47.06 -10.98
C GLY A 61 -16.61 -45.91 -10.92
N ARG A 62 -15.89 -45.67 -12.02
CA ARG A 62 -14.93 -44.56 -12.15
C ARG A 62 -15.52 -43.27 -12.72
N ASP A 63 -16.73 -43.32 -13.26
CA ASP A 63 -17.39 -42.15 -13.86
C ASP A 63 -18.10 -41.32 -12.79
N VAL A 64 -18.01 -39.99 -12.89
CA VAL A 64 -18.60 -39.04 -11.94
C VAL A 64 -19.51 -38.06 -12.66
N TYR A 65 -20.77 -38.01 -12.24
CA TYR A 65 -21.83 -37.23 -12.85
C TYR A 65 -22.20 -36.03 -11.98
N LEU A 66 -22.11 -34.83 -12.55
CA LEU A 66 -22.25 -33.57 -11.81
C LEU A 66 -23.68 -32.99 -11.81
N ASP A 67 -24.46 -33.21 -12.88
CA ASP A 67 -25.84 -32.73 -13.02
C ASP A 67 -26.86 -33.81 -12.60
N THR A 68 -27.76 -33.49 -11.68
CA THR A 68 -28.85 -34.39 -11.23
C THR A 68 -29.75 -34.92 -12.33
N ARG A 69 -29.97 -34.17 -13.42
CA ARG A 69 -30.76 -34.64 -14.58
C ARG A 69 -30.01 -35.76 -15.29
N LEU A 70 -28.71 -35.57 -15.53
CA LEU A 70 -27.83 -36.60 -16.08
C LEU A 70 -27.74 -37.80 -15.15
N GLN A 71 -27.59 -37.59 -13.84
CA GLN A 71 -27.55 -38.67 -12.85
C GLN A 71 -28.78 -39.58 -12.96
N LEU A 72 -29.99 -39.01 -13.08
CA LEU A 72 -31.22 -39.80 -13.21
C LEU A 72 -31.35 -40.49 -14.57
N ILE A 73 -30.92 -39.85 -15.66
CA ILE A 73 -30.89 -40.47 -17.00
C ILE A 73 -29.94 -41.67 -17.01
N LYS A 74 -28.73 -41.52 -16.45
CA LYS A 74 -27.71 -42.57 -16.41
C LYS A 74 -28.14 -43.72 -15.50
N LEU A 75 -28.75 -43.41 -14.36
CA LEU A 75 -29.36 -44.43 -13.53
C LEU A 75 -30.48 -45.16 -14.29
N GLU A 76 -31.44 -44.47 -14.92
CA GLU A 76 -32.53 -45.09 -15.71
C GLU A 76 -32.03 -46.04 -16.80
N ASN A 77 -30.92 -45.68 -17.46
CA ASN A 77 -30.29 -46.48 -18.51
C ASN A 77 -29.33 -47.57 -17.99
N MET A 78 -29.09 -47.62 -16.68
CA MET A 78 -28.21 -48.60 -16.05
C MET A 78 -28.75 -50.02 -16.26
N ASP A 79 -27.92 -50.89 -16.84
CA ASP A 79 -28.24 -52.30 -17.06
C ASP A 79 -28.33 -53.05 -15.73
N THR A 80 -29.57 -53.27 -15.28
CA THR A 80 -29.86 -53.98 -14.04
C THR A 80 -31.09 -54.86 -14.25
N SER A 81 -31.17 -55.95 -13.48
CA SER A 81 -32.39 -56.77 -13.43
C SER A 81 -33.57 -56.07 -12.74
N ILE A 82 -33.37 -54.84 -12.27
CA ILE A 82 -34.35 -54.07 -11.50
C ILE A 82 -35.06 -53.09 -12.44
N PRO A 83 -36.40 -53.15 -12.55
CA PRO A 83 -37.15 -52.27 -13.44
C PRO A 83 -36.83 -50.78 -13.20
N ARG A 84 -36.71 -50.03 -14.30
CA ARG A 84 -36.61 -48.56 -14.25
C ARG A 84 -37.92 -47.92 -13.75
N LEU A 85 -37.83 -46.73 -13.16
CA LEU A 85 -38.98 -46.00 -12.62
C LEU A 85 -39.61 -45.04 -13.62
N GLY A 86 -38.86 -44.61 -14.63
CA GLY A 86 -39.33 -43.69 -15.65
C GLY A 86 -40.16 -44.35 -16.74
N ALA A 87 -40.93 -43.53 -17.42
CA ALA A 87 -41.85 -43.94 -18.45
C ALA A 87 -41.15 -44.41 -19.73
N ARG A 88 -41.90 -45.14 -20.55
CA ARG A 88 -41.50 -45.57 -21.90
C ARG A 88 -42.39 -45.00 -23.00
N GLN A 89 -43.61 -44.60 -22.67
CA GLN A 89 -44.54 -44.04 -23.65
C GLN A 89 -44.19 -42.56 -23.91
N PRO A 90 -44.14 -42.10 -25.17
CA PRO A 90 -43.65 -40.76 -25.51
C PRO A 90 -44.36 -39.61 -24.77
N ASP A 91 -45.67 -39.70 -24.59
CA ASP A 91 -46.51 -38.72 -23.87
C ASP A 91 -46.16 -38.67 -22.37
N GLN A 92 -45.92 -39.83 -21.76
CA GLN A 92 -45.51 -39.96 -20.37
C GLN A 92 -44.05 -39.49 -20.16
N CYS A 93 -43.14 -39.82 -21.07
CA CYS A 93 -41.77 -39.30 -21.07
C CYS A 93 -41.75 -37.78 -21.21
N ALA A 94 -42.63 -37.21 -22.05
CA ALA A 94 -42.79 -35.76 -22.18
C ALA A 94 -43.26 -35.15 -20.86
N MET A 95 -44.21 -35.78 -20.16
CA MET A 95 -44.65 -35.33 -18.83
C MET A 95 -43.50 -35.33 -17.82
N GLU A 96 -42.69 -36.38 -17.76
CA GLU A 96 -41.52 -36.46 -16.88
C GLU A 96 -40.52 -35.33 -17.16
N ARG A 97 -40.18 -35.10 -18.44
CA ARG A 97 -39.24 -34.06 -18.84
C ARG A 97 -39.78 -32.65 -18.55
N LEU A 98 -41.06 -32.41 -18.82
CA LEU A 98 -41.72 -31.13 -18.51
C LEU A 98 -41.72 -30.85 -17.00
N LEU A 99 -41.97 -31.86 -16.16
CA LEU A 99 -41.94 -31.71 -14.71
C LEU A 99 -40.51 -31.46 -14.18
N SER A 100 -39.52 -32.20 -14.70
CA SER A 100 -38.10 -31.96 -14.38
C SER A 100 -37.69 -30.53 -14.73
N THR A 101 -38.00 -30.07 -15.95
CA THR A 101 -37.69 -28.70 -16.40
C THR A 101 -38.46 -27.65 -15.59
N LEU A 102 -39.75 -27.87 -15.29
CA LEU A 102 -40.55 -26.96 -14.49
C LEU A 102 -39.95 -26.76 -13.08
N MET A 103 -39.59 -27.87 -12.43
CA MET A 103 -39.10 -27.82 -11.05
C MET A 103 -37.65 -27.34 -10.95
N THR A 104 -36.81 -27.68 -11.94
CA THR A 104 -35.36 -27.42 -11.91
C THR A 104 -34.97 -26.11 -12.60
N ASP A 105 -35.44 -25.89 -13.83
CA ASP A 105 -34.94 -24.83 -14.72
C ASP A 105 -35.92 -23.64 -14.82
N ALA A 106 -37.23 -23.88 -14.70
CA ALA A 106 -38.27 -22.85 -14.90
C ALA A 106 -38.61 -22.01 -13.65
N GLY A 107 -37.79 -22.08 -12.60
CA GLY A 107 -37.85 -21.15 -11.46
C GLY A 107 -38.57 -21.63 -10.19
N VAL A 108 -39.27 -22.77 -10.19
CA VAL A 108 -40.00 -23.26 -8.99
C VAL A 108 -39.07 -23.47 -7.80
N PHE A 109 -37.90 -24.07 -8.02
CA PHE A 109 -36.90 -24.19 -6.96
C PHE A 109 -36.44 -22.82 -6.43
N GLY A 110 -36.20 -21.84 -7.32
CA GLY A 110 -35.81 -20.48 -6.93
C GLY A 110 -36.87 -19.79 -6.07
N TRP A 111 -38.15 -19.91 -6.45
CA TRP A 111 -39.26 -19.40 -5.65
C TRP A 111 -39.33 -20.09 -4.29
N ALA A 112 -39.29 -21.44 -4.26
CA ALA A 112 -39.28 -22.19 -3.01
C ALA A 112 -38.12 -21.78 -2.09
N ALA A 113 -36.91 -21.64 -2.63
CA ALA A 113 -35.73 -21.23 -1.86
C ALA A 113 -35.88 -19.82 -1.25
N SER A 114 -36.56 -18.89 -1.94
CA SER A 114 -36.79 -17.53 -1.41
C SER A 114 -37.82 -17.46 -0.27
N LEU A 115 -38.61 -18.53 -0.09
CA LEU A 115 -39.59 -18.66 0.99
C LEU A 115 -39.02 -19.27 2.28
N LEU A 116 -37.74 -19.63 2.30
CA LEU A 116 -37.10 -20.14 3.51
C LEU A 116 -37.23 -19.14 4.68
N PRO A 117 -37.65 -19.58 5.87
CA PRO A 117 -37.76 -18.72 7.05
C PRO A 117 -36.40 -18.12 7.40
N SER A 118 -36.32 -16.79 7.49
CA SER A 118 -35.07 -16.07 7.75
C SER A 118 -34.48 -16.34 9.13
N ASP A 119 -35.26 -16.92 10.03
CA ASP A 119 -34.86 -17.29 11.38
C ASP A 119 -34.17 -18.66 11.49
N LEU A 120 -34.15 -19.46 10.41
CA LEU A 120 -33.46 -20.75 10.36
C LEU A 120 -31.98 -20.61 10.77
N PRO A 121 -31.47 -21.45 11.70
CA PRO A 121 -30.09 -21.34 12.20
C PRO A 121 -29.03 -21.32 11.10
N LEU A 122 -29.21 -22.15 10.06
CA LEU A 122 -28.31 -22.21 8.91
C LEU A 122 -28.27 -20.89 8.11
N LEU A 123 -29.38 -20.17 8.00
CA LEU A 123 -29.43 -18.88 7.30
C LEU A 123 -28.85 -17.72 8.12
N LYS A 124 -28.69 -17.89 9.43
CA LYS A 124 -28.01 -16.94 10.32
C LYS A 124 -26.51 -17.14 10.39
N ASP A 125 -26.00 -18.27 9.91
CA ASP A 125 -24.56 -18.54 9.86
C ASP A 125 -23.88 -17.60 8.85
N PRO A 126 -22.97 -16.71 9.28
CA PRO A 126 -22.25 -15.81 8.39
C PRO A 126 -21.41 -16.54 7.33
N LYS A 127 -20.97 -17.76 7.61
CA LYS A 127 -20.28 -18.61 6.63
C LYS A 127 -21.25 -19.04 5.52
N PHE A 128 -22.46 -19.46 5.89
CA PHE A 128 -23.50 -19.84 4.93
C PHE A 128 -23.99 -18.65 4.10
N GLN A 129 -24.16 -17.47 4.72
CA GLN A 129 -24.58 -16.25 4.00
C GLN A 129 -23.55 -15.84 2.94
N ARG A 130 -22.26 -15.84 3.29
CA ARG A 130 -21.16 -15.54 2.35
C ARG A 130 -21.05 -16.59 1.25
N ASP A 131 -21.16 -17.87 1.60
CA ASP A 131 -21.21 -18.98 0.64
C ASP A 131 -22.36 -18.80 -0.35
N ARG A 132 -23.56 -18.41 0.10
CA ARG A 132 -24.70 -18.16 -0.78
C ARG A 132 -24.52 -16.91 -1.64
N ALA A 133 -23.86 -15.87 -1.14
CA ALA A 133 -23.52 -14.69 -1.95
C ALA A 133 -22.59 -15.05 -3.12
N GLU A 134 -21.54 -15.85 -2.89
CA GLU A 134 -20.67 -16.37 -3.95
C GLU A 134 -21.43 -17.31 -4.91
N PHE A 135 -22.34 -18.14 -4.38
CA PHE A 135 -23.13 -19.08 -5.18
C PHE A 135 -24.07 -18.37 -6.17
N PHE A 136 -24.71 -17.27 -5.78
CA PHE A 136 -25.64 -16.56 -6.65
C PHE A 136 -24.95 -15.46 -7.49
N GLY A 137 -23.74 -15.02 -7.13
CA GLY A 137 -23.04 -13.95 -7.85
C GLY A 137 -23.82 -12.62 -7.85
N SER A 138 -23.61 -11.78 -8.88
CA SER A 138 -24.30 -10.50 -9.08
C SER A 138 -25.71 -10.62 -9.70
N GLN A 139 -26.32 -11.79 -9.64
CA GLN A 139 -27.67 -12.03 -10.16
C GLN A 139 -28.70 -11.15 -9.42
N PRO A 140 -29.77 -10.69 -10.09
CA PRO A 140 -30.76 -9.81 -9.48
C PRO A 140 -31.35 -10.45 -8.23
N ARG A 141 -31.61 -9.62 -7.22
CA ARG A 141 -32.22 -10.05 -5.95
C ARG A 141 -33.50 -10.85 -6.23
N PRO A 142 -33.78 -11.92 -5.45
CA PRO A 142 -35.01 -12.68 -5.62
C PRO A 142 -36.23 -11.76 -5.55
N ASP A 143 -37.25 -12.08 -6.36
CA ASP A 143 -38.53 -11.37 -6.35
C ASP A 143 -39.06 -11.23 -4.92
N PRO A 144 -39.83 -10.16 -4.62
CA PRO A 144 -40.44 -10.01 -3.31
C PRO A 144 -41.18 -11.29 -2.87
N LYS A 145 -41.08 -11.68 -1.59
CA LYS A 145 -41.67 -12.94 -1.06
C LYS A 145 -43.11 -13.21 -1.49
N TYR A 146 -43.93 -12.18 -1.69
CA TYR A 146 -45.32 -12.33 -2.15
C TYR A 146 -45.43 -12.85 -3.59
N VAL A 147 -44.47 -12.54 -4.47
CA VAL A 147 -44.39 -13.06 -5.85
C VAL A 147 -44.09 -14.56 -5.79
N ALA A 148 -43.08 -14.96 -5.01
CA ALA A 148 -42.75 -16.38 -4.84
C ALA A 148 -43.93 -17.19 -4.26
N LEU A 149 -44.68 -16.63 -3.30
CA LEU A 149 -45.92 -17.24 -2.81
C LEU A 149 -46.99 -17.35 -3.90
N ARG A 150 -47.18 -16.32 -4.74
CA ARG A 150 -48.15 -16.37 -5.86
C ARG A 150 -47.80 -17.47 -6.85
N GLU A 151 -46.54 -17.51 -7.28
CA GLU A 151 -46.09 -18.48 -8.28
C GLU A 151 -46.14 -19.91 -7.73
N LEU A 152 -45.71 -20.12 -6.47
CA LEU A 152 -45.81 -21.44 -5.86
C LEU A 152 -47.27 -21.88 -5.67
N ALA A 153 -48.19 -20.96 -5.32
CA ALA A 153 -49.62 -21.26 -5.24
C ALA A 153 -50.22 -21.65 -6.62
N SER A 154 -49.68 -21.10 -7.70
CA SER A 154 -50.03 -21.51 -9.07
C SER A 154 -49.64 -22.97 -9.34
N VAL A 155 -48.44 -23.38 -8.90
CA VAL A 155 -47.97 -24.77 -9.02
C VAL A 155 -48.83 -25.72 -8.18
N PHE A 156 -49.12 -25.38 -6.91
CA PHE A 156 -50.02 -26.18 -6.08
C PHE A 156 -51.42 -26.32 -6.71
N ARG A 157 -51.96 -25.22 -7.28
CA ARG A 157 -53.24 -25.24 -7.98
C ARG A 157 -53.19 -26.13 -9.22
N PHE A 158 -52.15 -25.98 -10.05
CA PHE A 158 -51.94 -26.84 -11.22
C PHE A 158 -51.95 -28.32 -10.85
N LEU A 159 -51.26 -28.71 -9.77
CA LEU A 159 -51.29 -30.09 -9.30
C LEU A 159 -52.67 -30.50 -8.78
N GLU A 160 -53.28 -29.69 -7.92
CA GLU A 160 -54.57 -30.00 -7.28
C GLU A 160 -55.75 -30.08 -8.26
N THR A 161 -55.81 -29.13 -9.21
CA THR A 161 -56.95 -28.95 -10.11
C THR A 161 -56.73 -29.52 -11.50
N THR A 162 -55.50 -29.94 -11.85
CA THR A 162 -55.20 -30.51 -13.15
C THR A 162 -54.56 -31.90 -13.03
N LEU A 163 -53.31 -32.03 -12.59
CA LEU A 163 -52.62 -33.33 -12.63
C LEU A 163 -53.21 -34.37 -11.69
N LEU A 164 -53.61 -33.98 -10.47
CA LEU A 164 -54.22 -34.86 -9.47
C LEU A 164 -55.75 -34.76 -9.45
N ALA A 165 -56.35 -34.02 -10.40
CA ALA A 165 -57.77 -33.67 -10.37
C ALA A 165 -58.70 -34.89 -10.34
N ASP A 166 -58.32 -35.94 -11.06
CA ASP A 166 -59.05 -37.20 -11.20
C ASP A 166 -58.83 -38.18 -10.02
N GLY A 167 -58.12 -37.76 -8.98
CA GLY A 167 -57.90 -38.56 -7.78
C GLY A 167 -56.88 -39.69 -7.95
N ARG A 168 -56.06 -39.65 -9.01
CA ARG A 168 -54.98 -40.62 -9.21
C ARG A 168 -54.03 -40.66 -8.01
N ASP A 169 -53.50 -41.85 -7.75
CA ASP A 169 -52.54 -42.05 -6.66
C ASP A 169 -51.15 -41.47 -7.00
N TRP A 170 -50.71 -41.67 -8.26
CA TRP A 170 -49.41 -41.27 -8.82
C TRP A 170 -49.58 -40.54 -10.14
N ILE A 171 -48.63 -39.66 -10.51
CA ILE A 171 -48.77 -38.73 -11.65
C ILE A 171 -49.13 -39.44 -12.96
N LEU A 172 -48.47 -40.57 -13.24
CA LEU A 172 -48.67 -41.36 -14.47
C LEU A 172 -49.67 -42.52 -14.33
N LYS A 173 -50.47 -42.55 -13.25
CA LYS A 173 -51.46 -43.61 -12.97
C LYS A 173 -50.83 -45.01 -12.87
N THR A 174 -49.60 -45.08 -12.36
CA THR A 174 -48.88 -46.32 -12.06
C THR A 174 -49.41 -46.95 -10.76
N GLN A 175 -48.91 -48.15 -10.39
CA GLN A 175 -49.21 -48.76 -9.09
C GLN A 175 -48.30 -48.25 -7.97
N THR A 176 -47.06 -47.88 -8.31
CA THR A 176 -46.02 -47.35 -7.40
C THR A 176 -45.54 -45.99 -7.90
N PRO A 177 -44.91 -45.15 -7.04
CA PRO A 177 -44.37 -43.86 -7.50
C PRO A 177 -43.30 -44.06 -8.57
N GLY A 178 -43.39 -43.27 -9.64
CA GLY A 178 -42.43 -43.30 -10.75
C GLY A 178 -41.48 -42.10 -10.75
N LEU A 179 -40.69 -41.97 -11.81
CA LEU A 179 -39.79 -40.83 -12.00
C LEU A 179 -40.56 -39.50 -12.08
N ALA A 180 -41.72 -39.49 -12.73
CA ALA A 180 -42.60 -38.31 -12.77
C ALA A 180 -42.94 -37.77 -11.38
N ASP A 181 -43.22 -38.67 -10.42
CA ASP A 181 -43.54 -38.28 -9.05
C ASP A 181 -42.31 -37.68 -8.35
N ILE A 182 -41.13 -38.28 -8.52
CA ILE A 182 -39.86 -37.78 -7.98
C ILE A 182 -39.56 -36.37 -8.52
N GLU A 183 -39.72 -36.17 -9.83
CA GLU A 183 -39.42 -34.90 -10.48
C GLU A 183 -40.35 -33.77 -10.07
N ALA A 184 -41.63 -34.06 -9.79
CA ALA A 184 -42.60 -33.07 -9.37
C ALA A 184 -42.55 -32.75 -7.86
N ILE A 185 -42.31 -33.75 -7.01
CA ILE A 185 -42.63 -33.62 -5.58
C ILE A 185 -41.60 -32.82 -4.78
N TRP A 186 -40.33 -32.85 -5.17
CA TRP A 186 -39.22 -32.51 -4.28
C TRP A 186 -39.22 -31.06 -3.72
N PRO A 187 -39.54 -29.97 -4.46
CA PRO A 187 -39.57 -28.64 -3.87
C PRO A 187 -40.77 -28.46 -2.94
N LEU A 188 -41.90 -29.10 -3.27
CA LEU A 188 -43.15 -29.01 -2.53
C LEU A 188 -43.07 -29.76 -1.21
N HIS A 189 -42.56 -31.00 -1.23
CA HIS A 189 -42.27 -31.76 -0.03
C HIS A 189 -41.20 -31.06 0.82
N TRP A 190 -40.18 -30.44 0.21
CA TRP A 190 -39.19 -29.66 0.94
C TRP A 190 -39.82 -28.48 1.70
N MET A 191 -40.67 -27.69 1.05
CA MET A 191 -41.33 -26.55 1.68
C MET A 191 -42.40 -26.95 2.69
N ALA A 192 -43.19 -27.99 2.40
CA ALA A 192 -44.20 -28.51 3.32
C ALA A 192 -43.58 -29.06 4.62
N GLY A 193 -42.34 -29.58 4.54
CA GLY A 193 -41.61 -30.11 5.68
C GLY A 193 -40.86 -29.07 6.53
N ILE A 194 -40.83 -27.78 6.14
CA ILE A 194 -40.16 -26.71 6.91
C ILE A 194 -41.21 -25.85 7.63
N PRO A 195 -41.28 -25.89 8.97
CA PRO A 195 -42.16 -25.01 9.73
C PRO A 195 -41.94 -23.55 9.38
N GLY A 196 -43.02 -22.84 9.03
CA GLY A 196 -42.99 -21.41 8.70
C GLY A 196 -42.61 -21.06 7.26
N ALA A 197 -42.25 -22.04 6.41
CA ALA A 197 -41.93 -21.76 5.00
C ALA A 197 -43.18 -21.44 4.15
N LEU A 198 -44.29 -22.14 4.42
CA LEU A 198 -45.57 -21.94 3.73
C LEU A 198 -46.66 -21.48 4.71
N PRO A 199 -47.40 -20.39 4.41
CA PRO A 199 -48.55 -19.97 5.21
C PRO A 199 -49.67 -21.03 5.17
N GLU A 200 -50.04 -21.58 6.33
CA GLU A 200 -51.03 -22.66 6.44
C GLU A 200 -52.42 -22.26 5.86
N ALA A 201 -52.82 -21.00 6.04
CA ALA A 201 -54.10 -20.50 5.51
C ALA A 201 -54.20 -20.54 3.98
N THR A 202 -53.07 -20.53 3.27
CA THR A 202 -53.02 -20.50 1.80
C THR A 202 -52.54 -21.82 1.21
N PHE A 203 -51.64 -22.52 1.91
CA PHE A 203 -51.00 -23.74 1.41
C PHE A 203 -51.33 -24.97 2.22
N GLY A 204 -52.20 -24.92 3.23
CA GLY A 204 -52.45 -26.06 4.10
C GLY A 204 -53.22 -27.21 3.43
N PRO A 205 -53.28 -28.39 4.08
CA PRO A 205 -54.02 -29.56 3.59
C PRO A 205 -55.53 -29.33 3.36
N ARG A 206 -56.11 -28.30 3.97
CA ARG A 206 -57.51 -27.90 3.71
C ARG A 206 -57.71 -27.21 2.37
N VAL A 207 -56.67 -26.55 1.86
CA VAL A 207 -56.70 -25.82 0.58
C VAL A 207 -56.28 -26.73 -0.58
N TYR A 208 -55.27 -27.57 -0.38
CA TYR A 208 -54.74 -28.49 -1.40
C TYR A 208 -54.76 -29.96 -0.93
N PRO A 209 -55.94 -30.54 -0.63
CA PRO A 209 -56.05 -31.87 -0.03
C PRO A 209 -55.44 -32.99 -0.88
N LYS A 210 -55.53 -32.91 -2.23
CA LYS A 210 -54.98 -33.95 -3.11
C LYS A 210 -53.47 -33.90 -3.17
N VAL A 211 -52.87 -32.70 -3.22
CA VAL A 211 -51.41 -32.53 -3.17
C VAL A 211 -50.84 -33.09 -1.87
N TYR A 212 -51.40 -32.75 -0.71
CA TYR A 212 -50.90 -33.28 0.58
C TYR A 212 -51.19 -34.77 0.78
N ALA A 213 -52.27 -35.31 0.21
CA ALA A 213 -52.50 -36.76 0.18
C ALA A 213 -51.42 -37.47 -0.66
N TRP A 214 -51.09 -36.93 -1.83
CA TRP A 214 -50.01 -37.45 -2.68
C TRP A 214 -48.64 -37.37 -1.99
N ILE A 215 -48.31 -36.25 -1.33
CA ILE A 215 -47.05 -36.11 -0.56
C ILE A 215 -46.94 -37.19 0.53
N ARG A 216 -47.99 -37.38 1.34
CA ARG A 216 -48.00 -38.41 2.39
C ARG A 216 -47.87 -39.82 1.83
N ARG A 217 -48.58 -40.15 0.75
CA ARG A 217 -48.44 -41.45 0.08
C ARG A 217 -47.01 -41.67 -0.42
N PHE A 218 -46.38 -40.63 -0.98
CA PHE A 218 -45.00 -40.71 -1.44
C PHE A 218 -44.02 -40.97 -0.27
N GLU A 219 -44.20 -40.28 0.86
CA GLU A 219 -43.42 -40.51 2.09
C GLU A 219 -43.58 -41.95 2.60
N GLU A 220 -44.81 -42.48 2.63
CA GLU A 220 -45.10 -43.87 3.01
C GLU A 220 -44.43 -44.88 2.08
N ALA A 221 -44.55 -44.69 0.76
CA ALA A 221 -43.91 -45.55 -0.24
C ALA A 221 -42.38 -45.52 -0.13
N LEU A 222 -41.80 -44.34 0.10
CA LEU A 222 -40.36 -44.19 0.31
C LEU A 222 -39.90 -44.89 1.58
N GLN A 223 -40.63 -44.77 2.69
CA GLN A 223 -40.33 -45.42 3.95
C GLN A 223 -40.36 -46.95 3.81
N GLN A 224 -41.40 -47.50 3.16
CA GLN A 224 -41.50 -48.93 2.87
C GLN A 224 -40.36 -49.43 2.00
N SER A 225 -39.94 -48.65 0.99
CA SER A 225 -38.81 -49.04 0.14
C SER A 225 -37.48 -48.97 0.91
N ARG A 226 -37.31 -47.96 1.78
CA ARG A 226 -36.12 -47.81 2.62
C ARG A 226 -35.93 -48.98 3.60
N GLU A 227 -37.03 -49.51 4.14
CA GLU A 227 -37.01 -50.71 4.99
C GLU A 227 -36.59 -51.96 4.22
N LYS A 228 -36.90 -52.04 2.91
CA LYS A 228 -36.48 -53.16 2.04
C LYS A 228 -35.02 -53.07 1.60
N VAL A 229 -34.55 -51.87 1.24
CA VAL A 229 -33.20 -51.64 0.68
C VAL A 229 -32.14 -51.51 1.78
N GLY A 230 -32.52 -51.03 2.96
CA GLY A 230 -31.60 -50.70 4.04
C GLY A 230 -31.02 -49.29 3.92
N LYS A 231 -30.30 -48.85 4.96
CA LYS A 231 -29.62 -47.54 4.94
C LYS A 231 -28.33 -47.63 4.10
N PRO A 232 -28.00 -46.57 3.32
CA PRO A 232 -26.74 -46.53 2.58
C PRO A 232 -25.55 -46.56 3.55
N VAL A 233 -24.47 -47.20 3.12
CA VAL A 233 -23.19 -47.22 3.85
C VAL A 233 -22.56 -45.82 3.73
N THR A 234 -22.13 -45.24 4.84
CA THR A 234 -21.37 -43.97 4.81
C THR A 234 -19.89 -44.25 4.67
N LEU A 235 -19.25 -43.65 3.66
CA LEU A 235 -17.80 -43.70 3.44
C LEU A 235 -17.15 -42.37 3.78
N GLY A 236 -15.92 -42.41 4.30
CA GLY A 236 -15.05 -41.23 4.36
C GLY A 236 -14.50 -40.85 2.98
N GLY A 237 -14.01 -39.62 2.82
CA GLY A 237 -13.50 -39.12 1.54
C GLY A 237 -12.40 -40.01 0.92
N GLU A 238 -11.46 -40.48 1.73
CA GLU A 238 -10.36 -41.38 1.30
C GLU A 238 -10.87 -42.78 0.89
N GLU A 239 -11.86 -43.30 1.61
CA GLU A 239 -12.46 -44.60 1.28
C GLU A 239 -13.25 -44.52 -0.03
N ALA A 240 -13.97 -43.41 -0.23
CA ALA A 240 -14.72 -43.16 -1.45
C ALA A 240 -13.79 -42.95 -2.66
N GLU A 241 -12.74 -42.13 -2.53
CA GLU A 241 -11.72 -41.94 -3.56
C GLU A 241 -11.07 -43.27 -3.97
N LYS A 242 -10.65 -44.08 -2.99
CA LYS A 242 -10.05 -45.40 -3.25
C LYS A 242 -11.02 -46.36 -3.95
N ALA A 243 -12.31 -46.32 -3.60
CA ALA A 243 -13.33 -47.14 -4.24
C ALA A 243 -13.58 -46.73 -5.70
N ILE A 244 -13.62 -45.43 -5.99
CA ILE A 244 -13.79 -44.88 -7.35
C ILE A 244 -12.57 -45.22 -8.22
N LEU A 245 -11.37 -44.94 -7.73
CA LEU A 245 -10.13 -45.17 -8.49
C LEU A 245 -9.77 -46.65 -8.65
N GLY A 246 -10.23 -47.50 -7.73
CA GLY A 246 -10.13 -48.95 -7.83
C GLY A 246 -11.15 -49.58 -8.80
N SER A 247 -12.13 -48.82 -9.28
CA SER A 247 -13.17 -49.29 -10.19
C SER A 247 -12.80 -49.08 -11.66
N GLY A 248 -13.39 -49.90 -12.55
CA GLY A 248 -13.35 -49.63 -13.99
C GLY A 248 -14.30 -48.49 -14.40
N TYR A 249 -14.08 -47.93 -15.58
CA TYR A 249 -15.05 -47.02 -16.21
C TYR A 249 -16.36 -47.78 -16.48
N HIS A 250 -17.47 -47.13 -16.15
CA HIS A 250 -18.83 -47.60 -16.41
C HIS A 250 -19.27 -47.24 -17.83
N GLU A 251 -18.91 -46.04 -18.30
CA GLU A 251 -19.22 -45.55 -19.64
C GLU A 251 -18.20 -46.04 -20.69
N SER A 252 -18.66 -46.18 -21.93
CA SER A 252 -17.76 -46.35 -23.07
C SER A 252 -17.03 -45.05 -23.39
N GLU A 253 -15.87 -45.15 -24.03
CA GLU A 253 -15.08 -43.97 -24.41
C GLU A 253 -15.89 -43.00 -25.29
N GLY A 254 -15.97 -41.74 -24.85
CA GLY A 254 -16.75 -40.69 -25.52
C GLY A 254 -16.21 -40.28 -26.89
N ALA A 255 -17.08 -39.62 -27.67
CA ALA A 255 -16.75 -38.95 -28.92
C ALA A 255 -17.19 -37.48 -28.86
N VAL A 256 -16.50 -36.63 -29.62
CA VAL A 256 -16.86 -35.20 -29.78
C VAL A 256 -17.70 -35.07 -31.04
N ASP A 257 -18.96 -34.65 -30.90
CA ASP A 257 -19.85 -34.39 -32.02
C ASP A 257 -19.39 -33.13 -32.77
N GLU A 258 -18.76 -33.33 -33.93
CA GLU A 258 -18.24 -32.25 -34.77
C GLU A 258 -19.35 -31.33 -35.32
N SER A 259 -20.62 -31.75 -35.26
CA SER A 259 -21.76 -30.94 -35.68
C SER A 259 -22.33 -30.05 -34.58
N ASP A 260 -21.88 -30.22 -33.33
CA ASP A 260 -22.33 -29.40 -32.21
C ASP A 260 -21.92 -27.93 -32.38
N PHE A 261 -22.82 -27.01 -32.01
CA PHE A 261 -22.61 -25.57 -32.18
C PHE A 261 -21.43 -25.04 -31.37
N GLU A 262 -21.21 -25.53 -30.14
CA GLU A 262 -20.07 -25.13 -29.32
C GLU A 262 -18.77 -25.67 -29.89
N VAL A 263 -18.77 -26.92 -30.37
CA VAL A 263 -17.61 -27.53 -31.04
C VAL A 263 -17.22 -26.76 -32.29
N LEU A 264 -18.17 -26.47 -33.18
CA LEU A 264 -17.94 -25.68 -34.39
C LEU A 264 -17.47 -24.26 -34.10
N LYS A 265 -18.03 -23.63 -33.06
CA LYS A 265 -17.72 -22.24 -32.71
C LYS A 265 -16.36 -22.10 -32.05
N LEU A 266 -16.00 -23.02 -31.18
CA LEU A 266 -14.77 -22.98 -30.38
C LEU A 266 -13.63 -23.78 -31.00
N GLY A 267 -13.90 -24.58 -32.04
CA GLY A 267 -12.91 -25.41 -32.71
C GLY A 267 -12.42 -26.58 -31.85
N LEU A 268 -13.27 -27.07 -30.93
CA LEU A 268 -12.90 -28.10 -29.96
C LEU A 268 -12.64 -29.45 -30.62
N LYS A 269 -11.63 -30.15 -30.14
CA LYS A 269 -11.29 -31.51 -30.56
C LYS A 269 -11.13 -32.41 -29.34
N LYS A 270 -11.39 -33.70 -29.54
CA LYS A 270 -11.11 -34.71 -28.52
C LYS A 270 -9.64 -34.61 -28.10
N GLY A 271 -9.41 -34.49 -26.81
CA GLY A 271 -8.10 -34.35 -26.22
C GLY A 271 -7.67 -32.91 -25.91
N ASP A 272 -8.45 -31.89 -26.29
CA ASP A 272 -8.19 -30.49 -25.93
C ASP A 272 -8.40 -30.26 -24.43
N GLU A 273 -7.63 -29.34 -23.85
CA GLU A 273 -7.88 -28.89 -22.48
C GLU A 273 -9.06 -27.90 -22.49
N ILE A 274 -10.12 -28.22 -21.74
CA ILE A 274 -11.35 -27.45 -21.68
C ILE A 274 -11.68 -27.03 -20.26
N THR A 275 -12.47 -25.97 -20.15
CA THR A 275 -13.02 -25.51 -18.88
C THR A 275 -14.54 -25.70 -18.90
N VAL A 276 -15.08 -26.40 -17.91
CA VAL A 276 -16.51 -26.74 -17.81
C VAL A 276 -17.10 -26.14 -16.54
N GLY A 277 -18.27 -25.52 -16.63
CA GLY A 277 -18.96 -24.99 -15.45
C GLY A 277 -20.43 -24.69 -15.74
N PRO A 278 -21.26 -24.49 -14.70
CA PRO A 278 -22.65 -24.08 -14.86
C PRO A 278 -22.78 -22.76 -15.63
N THR A 279 -23.82 -22.61 -16.45
CA THR A 279 -24.13 -21.37 -17.17
C THR A 279 -25.05 -20.42 -16.39
N ASP A 280 -25.60 -20.89 -15.28
CA ASP A 280 -26.56 -20.22 -14.40
C ASP A 280 -25.91 -19.89 -13.03
N PHE A 281 -26.42 -20.40 -11.89
CA PHE A 281 -25.85 -20.10 -10.57
C PHE A 281 -24.69 -21.04 -10.17
N GLY A 282 -23.80 -20.61 -9.29
CA GLY A 282 -22.64 -21.41 -8.87
C GLY A 282 -21.57 -21.55 -9.95
N ALA A 283 -21.60 -20.69 -10.96
CA ALA A 283 -20.68 -20.64 -12.10
C ALA A 283 -19.27 -20.11 -11.76
N VAL A 284 -19.06 -19.61 -10.53
CA VAL A 284 -17.79 -19.02 -10.08
C VAL A 284 -16.65 -20.03 -10.14
N ARG A 285 -16.91 -21.30 -9.84
CA ARG A 285 -15.92 -22.39 -9.88
C ARG A 285 -16.15 -23.23 -11.12
N LYS A 286 -15.10 -23.37 -11.93
CA LYS A 286 -15.12 -24.15 -13.16
C LYS A 286 -14.09 -25.27 -13.04
N ASP A 287 -14.43 -26.43 -13.57
CA ASP A 287 -13.53 -27.57 -13.66
C ASP A 287 -12.68 -27.43 -14.92
N VAL A 288 -11.43 -27.87 -14.84
CA VAL A 288 -10.51 -27.93 -15.98
C VAL A 288 -10.13 -29.38 -16.20
N GLY A 289 -10.20 -29.82 -17.45
CA GLY A 289 -9.86 -31.19 -17.79
C GLY A 289 -9.75 -31.40 -19.29
N ARG A 290 -9.34 -32.60 -19.67
CA ARG A 290 -9.14 -32.96 -21.07
C ARG A 290 -10.47 -33.44 -21.67
N LEU A 291 -10.90 -32.85 -22.78
CA LEU A 291 -12.15 -33.21 -23.45
C LEU A 291 -12.12 -34.64 -23.96
N VAL A 292 -13.02 -35.49 -23.49
CA VAL A 292 -13.16 -36.90 -23.91
C VAL A 292 -14.37 -37.09 -24.81
N GLY A 293 -15.47 -36.39 -24.54
CA GLY A 293 -16.67 -36.44 -25.36
C GLY A 293 -17.54 -35.20 -25.19
N LEU A 294 -18.28 -34.84 -26.23
CA LEU A 294 -19.21 -33.71 -26.23
C LEU A 294 -20.36 -34.03 -27.16
N THR A 295 -21.58 -33.93 -26.64
CA THR A 295 -22.84 -34.05 -27.37
C THR A 295 -23.76 -32.89 -26.99
N CYS A 296 -24.90 -32.76 -27.67
CA CYS A 296 -25.90 -31.75 -27.30
C CYS A 296 -26.52 -31.94 -25.89
N ASP A 297 -26.35 -33.12 -25.27
CA ASP A 297 -26.91 -33.44 -23.96
C ASP A 297 -25.85 -33.52 -22.84
N GLU A 298 -24.58 -33.81 -23.15
CA GLU A 298 -23.52 -33.94 -22.13
C GLU A 298 -22.11 -33.56 -22.62
N VAL A 299 -21.30 -33.03 -21.70
CA VAL A 299 -19.87 -32.75 -21.86
C VAL A 299 -19.10 -33.66 -20.90
N VAL A 300 -18.11 -34.39 -21.43
CA VAL A 300 -17.29 -35.36 -20.70
C VAL A 300 -15.83 -34.94 -20.75
N TYR A 301 -15.21 -34.78 -19.59
CA TYR A 301 -13.79 -34.44 -19.46
C TYR A 301 -13.08 -35.39 -18.50
N GLU A 302 -11.81 -35.64 -18.77
CA GLU A 302 -10.89 -36.37 -17.89
C GLU A 302 -10.15 -35.40 -16.98
N THR A 303 -10.02 -35.74 -15.70
CA THR A 303 -9.31 -34.95 -14.68
C THR A 303 -8.36 -35.85 -13.89
N GLU A 304 -7.34 -35.25 -13.27
CA GLU A 304 -6.34 -35.95 -12.46
C GLU A 304 -6.71 -35.93 -10.98
N THR A 305 -6.64 -37.08 -10.31
CA THR A 305 -6.82 -37.20 -8.86
C THR A 305 -5.56 -36.85 -8.10
N GLY A 306 -5.69 -36.25 -6.92
CA GLY A 306 -4.54 -35.87 -6.09
C GLY A 306 -3.82 -34.59 -6.49
N GLY A 307 -4.33 -33.87 -7.50
CA GLY A 307 -4.01 -32.46 -7.67
C GLY A 307 -4.73 -31.66 -6.59
N GLU A 308 -4.01 -30.80 -5.85
CA GLU A 308 -4.62 -29.57 -5.36
C GLU A 308 -5.38 -29.00 -6.55
N GLY A 309 -6.72 -29.04 -6.51
CA GLY A 309 -7.56 -28.79 -7.68
C GLY A 309 -7.02 -27.54 -8.37
N ARG A 310 -6.48 -27.71 -9.59
CA ARG A 310 -5.70 -26.69 -10.29
C ARG A 310 -6.41 -25.37 -10.08
N GLU A 311 -5.81 -24.53 -9.22
CA GLU A 311 -6.40 -23.27 -8.81
C GLU A 311 -6.79 -22.55 -10.09
N THR A 312 -8.08 -22.31 -10.24
CA THR A 312 -8.64 -21.55 -11.35
C THR A 312 -7.97 -20.19 -11.29
N LEU A 313 -6.88 -19.96 -12.05
CA LEU A 313 -6.13 -18.70 -12.19
C LEU A 313 -6.52 -17.68 -11.11
N ALA A 314 -6.15 -17.97 -9.86
CA ALA A 314 -6.59 -17.15 -8.75
C ALA A 314 -5.94 -15.79 -8.99
N MET A 315 -6.75 -14.76 -9.22
CA MET A 315 -6.24 -13.39 -9.33
C MET A 315 -5.30 -13.15 -8.14
N SER A 316 -4.03 -12.89 -8.45
CA SER A 316 -2.94 -12.87 -7.48
C SER A 316 -2.68 -11.43 -7.08
N TYR A 317 -3.00 -11.11 -5.83
CA TYR A 317 -2.93 -9.76 -5.31
C TYR A 317 -1.70 -9.60 -4.43
N ILE A 318 -0.81 -8.68 -4.78
CA ILE A 318 0.37 -8.35 -3.99
C ILE A 318 0.10 -7.12 -3.13
N THR A 319 0.45 -7.20 -1.83
CA THR A 319 0.48 -6.02 -0.95
C THR A 319 1.94 -5.62 -0.71
N VAL A 320 2.32 -4.44 -1.18
CA VAL A 320 3.69 -3.90 -1.05
C VAL A 320 3.71 -2.69 -0.13
N ALA A 321 4.88 -2.42 0.47
CA ALA A 321 5.10 -1.30 1.37
C ALA A 321 6.34 -0.48 0.96
N ALA A 322 6.17 0.84 0.88
CA ALA A 322 7.26 1.81 0.82
C ALA A 322 7.42 2.48 2.20
N ALA A 323 8.57 2.29 2.83
CA ALA A 323 8.88 2.90 4.13
C ALA A 323 9.67 4.20 3.93
N THR A 324 9.12 5.29 4.46
CA THR A 324 9.80 6.59 4.61
C THR A 324 10.34 6.66 6.03
N ILE A 325 11.67 6.78 6.16
CA ILE A 325 12.33 6.80 7.47
C ILE A 325 13.24 8.00 7.57
N THR A 326 13.28 8.60 8.76
CA THR A 326 14.22 9.67 9.07
C THR A 326 15.65 9.16 9.00
N SER A 327 16.45 9.74 8.11
CA SER A 327 17.88 9.42 7.98
C SER A 327 18.65 10.10 9.10
N VAL A 328 19.26 9.30 9.99
CA VAL A 328 20.11 9.80 11.09
C VAL A 328 21.47 9.12 10.99
N PRO A 329 22.52 9.84 10.56
CA PRO A 329 23.86 9.27 10.40
C PRO A 329 24.40 8.66 11.70
N LEU A 330 24.93 7.45 11.61
CA LEU A 330 25.60 6.69 12.68
C LEU A 330 24.73 6.34 13.91
N ASP A 331 23.47 6.74 13.96
CA ASP A 331 22.50 6.36 15.00
C ASP A 331 21.99 4.92 14.76
N PHE A 332 22.89 3.94 14.80
CA PHE A 332 22.57 2.54 14.52
C PHE A 332 21.43 2.00 15.40
N LYS A 333 21.35 2.46 16.66
CA LYS A 333 20.29 2.06 17.59
C LYS A 333 18.93 2.64 17.19
N GLY A 334 18.86 3.95 16.91
CA GLY A 334 17.63 4.60 16.46
C GLY A 334 17.21 4.13 15.07
N ASN A 335 18.16 3.98 14.14
CA ASN A 335 17.90 3.46 12.79
C ASN A 335 17.36 2.03 12.84
N LEU A 336 17.95 1.14 13.65
CA LEU A 336 17.40 -0.20 13.88
C LEU A 336 15.95 -0.12 14.40
N ALA A 337 15.67 0.75 15.37
CA ALA A 337 14.32 0.90 15.92
C ALA A 337 13.33 1.40 14.86
N ARG A 338 13.71 2.38 14.04
CA ARG A 338 12.88 2.91 12.94
C ARG A 338 12.64 1.86 11.86
N ILE A 339 13.66 1.11 11.47
CA ILE A 339 13.55 0.03 10.47
C ILE A 339 12.61 -1.06 10.99
N ARG A 340 12.81 -1.57 12.21
CA ARG A 340 11.94 -2.58 12.84
C ARG A 340 10.49 -2.11 12.93
N GLU A 341 10.28 -0.85 13.31
CA GLU A 341 8.94 -0.27 13.38
C GLU A 341 8.28 -0.21 12.00
N SER A 342 9.02 0.18 10.95
CA SER A 342 8.49 0.18 9.59
C SER A 342 8.13 -1.23 9.08
N ILE A 343 8.92 -2.23 9.45
CA ILE A 343 8.66 -3.65 9.12
C ILE A 343 7.41 -4.13 9.86
N ARG A 344 7.25 -3.79 11.14
CA ARG A 344 6.06 -4.09 11.94
C ARG A 344 4.80 -3.47 11.31
N LEU A 345 4.83 -2.17 11.02
CA LEU A 345 3.71 -1.45 10.42
C LEU A 345 3.34 -1.99 9.03
N ALA A 346 4.34 -2.28 8.18
CA ALA A 346 4.09 -2.90 6.87
C ALA A 346 3.38 -4.25 7.00
N LYS A 347 3.85 -5.09 7.93
CA LYS A 347 3.28 -6.42 8.17
C LYS A 347 1.87 -6.37 8.77
N GLU A 348 1.61 -5.43 9.67
CA GLU A 348 0.27 -5.17 10.22
C GLU A 348 -0.73 -4.71 9.16
N GLN A 349 -0.26 -3.94 8.18
CA GLN A 349 -1.03 -3.56 7.00
C GLN A 349 -1.06 -4.67 5.92
N GLY A 350 -0.54 -5.85 6.23
CA GLY A 350 -0.63 -7.06 5.43
C GLY A 350 0.36 -7.17 4.27
N ALA A 351 1.34 -6.27 4.19
CA ALA A 351 2.37 -6.28 3.17
C ALA A 351 3.26 -7.54 3.25
N LYS A 352 3.60 -8.07 2.08
CA LYS A 352 4.53 -9.20 1.88
C LYS A 352 5.88 -8.76 1.34
N LEU A 353 6.00 -7.49 0.96
CA LEU A 353 7.21 -6.86 0.48
C LEU A 353 7.34 -5.48 1.12
N ARG A 354 8.51 -5.14 1.67
CA ARG A 354 8.84 -3.82 2.19
C ARG A 354 10.17 -3.33 1.64
N THR A 355 10.18 -2.14 1.05
CA THR A 355 11.41 -1.41 0.67
C THR A 355 11.62 -0.20 1.58
N GLY A 356 12.86 -0.01 2.02
CA GLY A 356 13.29 1.16 2.79
C GLY A 356 14.15 2.14 1.98
N PRO A 357 14.53 3.27 2.60
CA PRO A 357 15.39 4.27 1.97
C PRO A 357 16.83 3.82 1.73
N GLU A 358 17.53 4.57 0.88
CA GLU A 358 18.92 4.27 0.53
C GLU A 358 19.82 4.46 1.75
N LEU A 359 20.70 3.49 2.00
CA LEU A 359 21.61 3.49 3.16
C LEU A 359 20.90 3.71 4.51
N GLU A 360 19.64 3.26 4.66
CA GLU A 360 18.85 3.49 5.89
C GLU A 360 19.48 2.93 7.18
N VAL A 361 20.35 1.92 7.08
CA VAL A 361 21.00 1.31 8.26
C VAL A 361 21.99 2.26 8.92
N PRO A 362 23.05 2.74 8.23
CA PRO A 362 23.93 3.76 8.79
C PRO A 362 23.33 5.18 8.71
N GLY A 363 22.33 5.41 7.85
CA GLY A 363 21.91 6.73 7.40
C GLY A 363 22.73 7.18 6.18
N TYR A 364 22.09 7.79 5.18
CA TYR A 364 22.74 8.21 3.93
C TYR A 364 23.84 9.27 4.16
N GLY A 365 23.59 10.22 5.05
CA GLY A 365 24.47 11.36 5.30
C GLY A 365 25.68 11.08 6.19
N CYS A 366 26.29 9.89 6.14
CA CYS A 366 27.47 9.56 6.95
C CYS A 366 28.79 10.12 6.37
N LEU A 367 28.81 10.48 5.09
CA LEU A 367 29.97 11.09 4.42
C LEU A 367 31.25 10.26 4.63
N ASP A 368 32.34 10.87 5.09
CA ASP A 368 33.64 10.22 5.27
C ASP A 368 33.61 9.08 6.30
N HIS A 369 32.59 8.97 7.17
CA HIS A 369 32.43 7.80 8.02
C HIS A 369 32.17 6.52 7.23
N HIS A 370 31.73 6.60 5.98
CA HIS A 370 31.71 5.43 5.08
C HIS A 370 33.10 4.91 4.69
N LEU A 371 34.18 5.62 5.02
CA LEU A 371 35.56 5.15 4.87
C LEU A 371 36.03 4.33 6.08
N GLU A 372 35.33 4.43 7.21
CA GLU A 372 35.66 3.76 8.46
C GLU A 372 35.15 2.31 8.47
N GLY A 373 35.97 1.39 8.99
CA GLY A 373 35.59 -0.02 9.07
C GLY A 373 34.39 -0.27 9.98
N ASP A 374 34.26 0.55 11.03
CA ASP A 374 33.23 0.44 12.06
C ASP A 374 31.82 0.67 11.49
N THR A 375 31.68 1.58 10.52
CA THR A 375 30.39 1.81 9.84
C THR A 375 29.87 0.54 9.17
N PHE A 376 30.75 -0.26 8.54
CA PHE A 376 30.36 -1.55 7.95
C PHE A 376 30.07 -2.60 9.02
N LEU A 377 30.89 -2.65 10.07
CA LEU A 377 30.72 -3.59 11.18
C LEU A 377 29.36 -3.40 11.86
N HIS A 378 29.06 -2.18 12.31
CA HIS A 378 27.81 -1.87 12.99
C HIS A 378 26.60 -1.98 12.07
N SER A 379 26.76 -1.70 10.76
CA SER A 379 25.68 -1.97 9.80
C SER A 379 25.34 -3.46 9.72
N TRP A 380 26.34 -4.34 9.73
CA TRP A 380 26.11 -5.79 9.77
C TRP A 380 25.53 -6.26 11.11
N GLU A 381 25.89 -5.65 12.23
CA GLU A 381 25.26 -5.91 13.54
C GLU A 381 23.78 -5.52 13.53
N VAL A 382 23.42 -4.39 12.92
CA VAL A 382 22.01 -3.97 12.76
C VAL A 382 21.26 -4.96 11.87
N VAL A 383 21.82 -5.33 10.70
CA VAL A 383 21.19 -6.33 9.81
C VAL A 383 21.04 -7.68 10.49
N ALA A 384 22.01 -8.10 11.30
CA ALA A 384 21.91 -9.30 12.12
C ALA A 384 20.72 -9.24 13.10
N ARG A 385 20.50 -8.09 13.76
CA ARG A 385 19.32 -7.90 14.63
C ARG A 385 18.00 -7.92 13.86
N ILE A 386 17.98 -7.44 12.62
CA ILE A 386 16.79 -7.51 11.76
C ILE A 386 16.53 -8.97 11.36
N LEU A 387 17.56 -9.72 10.93
CA LEU A 387 17.45 -11.12 10.53
C LEU A 387 16.91 -12.04 11.65
N ASP A 388 17.25 -11.76 12.90
CA ASP A 388 16.79 -12.55 14.06
C ASP A 388 15.45 -12.06 14.65
N ASP A 389 14.83 -11.03 14.07
CA ASP A 389 13.51 -10.56 14.53
C ASP A 389 12.38 -11.35 13.86
N PRO A 390 11.54 -12.09 14.62
CA PRO A 390 10.42 -12.86 14.08
C PRO A 390 9.41 -12.02 13.28
N VAL A 391 9.35 -10.70 13.48
CA VAL A 391 8.49 -9.82 12.68
C VAL A 391 8.85 -9.88 11.19
N THR A 392 10.09 -10.22 10.84
CA THR A 392 10.57 -10.32 9.45
C THR A 392 10.11 -11.57 8.70
N LYS A 393 9.53 -12.56 9.39
CA LYS A 393 9.16 -13.85 8.80
C LYS A 393 8.09 -13.69 7.72
N ASP A 394 8.18 -14.46 6.63
CA ASP A 394 7.19 -14.52 5.54
C ASP A 394 6.95 -13.16 4.85
N MET A 395 7.96 -12.29 4.87
CA MET A 395 7.99 -10.99 4.18
C MET A 395 9.37 -10.77 3.55
N LEU A 396 9.41 -10.31 2.31
CA LEU A 396 10.62 -9.88 1.64
C LEU A 396 10.96 -8.45 2.08
N ILE A 397 12.15 -8.26 2.63
CA ILE A 397 12.60 -6.99 3.18
C ILE A 397 13.85 -6.55 2.43
N ASP A 398 13.79 -5.32 1.95
CA ASP A 398 14.88 -4.64 1.26
C ASP A 398 15.42 -3.51 2.14
N VAL A 399 16.68 -3.65 2.57
CA VAL A 399 17.39 -2.69 3.42
C VAL A 399 18.66 -2.15 2.75
N GLY A 400 18.95 -0.86 2.97
CA GLY A 400 20.13 -0.20 2.42
C GLY A 400 21.31 -0.13 3.40
N MET A 401 22.51 -0.56 2.97
CA MET A 401 23.76 -0.37 3.72
C MET A 401 25.00 -0.39 2.81
N GLY A 402 26.13 0.11 3.32
CA GLY A 402 27.42 -0.08 2.66
C GLY A 402 27.92 -1.52 2.82
N VAL A 403 28.48 -2.12 1.77
CA VAL A 403 29.10 -3.47 1.82
C VAL A 403 30.50 -3.44 1.23
N ARG A 404 31.45 -4.10 1.89
CA ARG A 404 32.82 -4.30 1.40
C ARG A 404 32.95 -5.65 0.72
N HIS A 405 33.07 -5.67 -0.60
CA HIS A 405 33.29 -6.89 -1.37
C HIS A 405 34.64 -6.85 -2.07
N ARG A 406 35.49 -7.85 -1.83
CA ARG A 406 36.87 -7.92 -2.36
C ARG A 406 37.66 -6.63 -2.13
N ASN A 407 37.51 -6.05 -0.94
CA ASN A 407 38.14 -4.79 -0.52
C ASN A 407 37.66 -3.52 -1.28
N VAL A 408 36.54 -3.60 -1.98
CA VAL A 408 35.87 -2.47 -2.64
C VAL A 408 34.57 -2.15 -1.89
N ARG A 409 34.31 -0.86 -1.64
CA ARG A 409 33.11 -0.37 -0.94
C ARG A 409 32.00 -0.10 -1.94
N TYR A 410 30.86 -0.71 -1.73
CA TYR A 410 29.66 -0.51 -2.54
C TYR A 410 28.53 0.02 -1.67
N ASN A 411 27.73 0.92 -2.22
CA ASN A 411 26.41 1.23 -1.70
C ASN A 411 25.48 0.09 -2.14
N CYS A 412 24.88 -0.62 -1.19
CA CYS A 412 24.18 -1.87 -1.46
C CYS A 412 22.78 -1.90 -0.87
N ARG A 413 21.97 -2.71 -1.53
CA ARG A 413 20.67 -3.16 -1.03
C ARG A 413 20.79 -4.63 -0.65
N VAL A 414 20.29 -4.99 0.53
CA VAL A 414 20.33 -6.36 1.05
C VAL A 414 18.90 -6.86 1.14
N LEU A 415 18.57 -7.85 0.31
CA LEU A 415 17.24 -8.46 0.27
C LEU A 415 17.26 -9.70 1.18
N LEU A 416 16.41 -9.68 2.18
CA LEU A 416 16.40 -10.67 3.26
C LEU A 416 14.98 -10.97 3.74
N THR A 417 14.86 -12.06 4.47
CA THR A 417 13.72 -12.40 5.32
C THR A 417 14.24 -12.98 6.64
N TYR A 418 13.35 -13.48 7.50
CA TYR A 418 13.76 -14.09 8.78
C TYR A 418 14.83 -15.16 8.59
N ARG A 419 16.01 -14.92 9.18
CA ARG A 419 17.19 -15.79 9.15
C ARG A 419 17.70 -16.17 7.75
N HIS A 420 17.37 -15.41 6.71
CA HIS A 420 17.85 -15.70 5.36
C HIS A 420 18.11 -14.43 4.56
N ILE A 421 19.27 -14.35 3.91
CA ILE A 421 19.63 -13.30 2.95
C ILE A 421 19.61 -13.93 1.57
N TYR A 422 18.81 -13.37 0.65
CA TYR A 422 18.71 -13.83 -0.73
C TYR A 422 19.76 -13.19 -1.62
N LEU A 423 19.96 -11.88 -1.50
CA LEU A 423 20.72 -11.09 -2.47
C LEU A 423 21.33 -9.83 -1.85
N ILE A 424 22.53 -9.47 -2.30
CA ILE A 424 23.12 -8.13 -2.15
C ILE A 424 23.21 -7.47 -3.53
N ARG A 425 22.48 -6.37 -3.76
CA ARG A 425 22.53 -5.59 -5.00
C ARG A 425 23.34 -4.30 -4.80
N PRO A 426 24.57 -4.19 -5.33
CA PRO A 426 25.35 -2.95 -5.31
C PRO A 426 24.87 -1.94 -6.35
N LYS A 427 24.86 -0.65 -6.02
CA LYS A 427 24.51 0.47 -6.90
C LYS A 427 25.48 0.56 -8.09
N MET A 428 24.92 0.79 -9.28
CA MET A 428 25.64 0.79 -10.57
C MET A 428 25.86 2.21 -11.11
N SER A 429 25.01 3.16 -10.74
CA SER A 429 25.15 4.58 -11.12
C SER A 429 25.21 5.41 -9.84
N LEU A 430 26.37 6.01 -9.55
CA LEU A 430 26.57 6.83 -8.37
C LEU A 430 26.23 8.30 -8.66
N ALA A 431 25.59 8.97 -7.71
CA ALA A 431 25.33 10.40 -7.80
C ALA A 431 26.59 11.20 -7.41
N ASN A 432 27.07 12.07 -8.30
CA ASN A 432 28.30 12.85 -8.08
C ASN A 432 28.18 14.33 -8.52
N ASP A 433 26.95 14.81 -8.67
CA ASP A 433 26.63 16.18 -9.05
C ASP A 433 25.90 16.93 -7.93
N GLY A 434 25.97 18.25 -7.96
CA GLY A 434 25.28 19.13 -7.00
C GLY A 434 25.75 18.88 -5.55
N LEU A 435 24.82 18.45 -4.70
CA LEU A 435 25.07 18.11 -3.30
C LEU A 435 25.66 16.70 -3.12
N TYR A 436 25.56 15.82 -4.13
CA TYR A 436 25.98 14.43 -4.03
C TYR A 436 27.45 14.25 -4.38
N ARG A 437 28.13 13.35 -3.66
CA ARG A 437 29.55 13.01 -3.84
C ARG A 437 29.84 11.53 -3.57
N GLU A 438 28.94 10.64 -3.98
CA GLU A 438 29.00 9.23 -3.61
C GLU A 438 30.30 8.53 -4.03
N ALA A 439 30.89 8.94 -5.17
CA ALA A 439 32.14 8.37 -5.68
C ALA A 439 33.35 8.61 -4.75
N ARG A 440 33.24 9.55 -3.79
CA ARG A 440 34.24 9.72 -2.74
C ARG A 440 34.30 8.51 -1.79
N HIS A 441 33.16 7.88 -1.54
CA HIS A 441 32.99 6.86 -0.51
C HIS A 441 32.81 5.45 -1.08
N PHE A 442 32.09 5.34 -2.21
CA PHE A 442 31.68 4.11 -2.84
C PHE A 442 32.19 3.99 -4.28
N THR A 443 32.19 2.77 -4.79
CA THR A 443 32.50 2.44 -6.19
C THR A 443 31.25 1.91 -6.87
N ALA A 444 31.00 2.35 -8.10
CA ALA A 444 29.92 1.82 -8.93
C ALA A 444 30.17 0.35 -9.27
N TRP A 445 29.12 -0.48 -9.22
CA TRP A 445 29.21 -1.83 -9.76
C TRP A 445 29.24 -1.79 -11.29
N SER A 446 30.40 -2.11 -11.86
CA SER A 446 30.68 -1.98 -13.29
C SER A 446 30.50 -3.26 -14.11
N LYS A 447 29.93 -4.31 -13.50
CA LYS A 447 29.76 -5.64 -14.13
C LYS A 447 28.28 -5.90 -14.40
N PRO A 448 27.71 -5.34 -15.49
CA PRO A 448 26.29 -5.51 -15.77
C PRO A 448 25.95 -6.99 -15.91
N ARG A 449 24.78 -7.39 -15.40
CA ARG A 449 24.24 -8.76 -15.47
C ARG A 449 25.24 -9.84 -15.04
N THR A 450 26.07 -9.52 -14.04
CA THR A 450 27.09 -10.41 -13.50
C THR A 450 26.87 -10.59 -12.02
N VAL A 451 26.98 -11.83 -11.56
CA VAL A 451 26.87 -12.22 -10.15
C VAL A 451 28.20 -12.78 -9.67
N GLU A 452 28.58 -12.39 -8.45
CA GLU A 452 29.70 -12.95 -7.72
C GLU A 452 29.23 -13.51 -6.37
N THR A 453 30.06 -14.34 -5.75
CA THR A 453 29.80 -14.85 -4.41
C THR A 453 30.34 -13.87 -3.37
N TYR A 454 29.46 -13.41 -2.47
CA TYR A 454 29.81 -12.65 -1.27
C TYR A 454 29.90 -13.58 -0.07
N TYR A 455 31.02 -13.54 0.67
CA TYR A 455 31.17 -14.28 1.91
C TYR A 455 30.63 -13.44 3.07
N LEU A 456 29.62 -13.97 3.76
CA LEU A 456 28.93 -13.25 4.82
C LEU A 456 29.85 -13.00 6.03
N GLU A 457 29.67 -11.86 6.67
CA GLU A 457 30.32 -11.55 7.95
C GLU A 457 29.88 -12.52 9.04
N LYS A 458 30.75 -12.79 10.02
CA LYS A 458 30.51 -13.77 11.09
C LYS A 458 29.14 -13.55 11.77
N VAL A 459 28.79 -12.31 12.09
CA VAL A 459 27.55 -11.95 12.79
C VAL A 459 26.28 -12.35 12.01
N ALA A 460 26.30 -12.26 10.68
CA ALA A 460 25.19 -12.70 9.84
C ALA A 460 25.18 -14.22 9.68
N ARG A 461 26.36 -14.84 9.49
CA ARG A 461 26.52 -16.30 9.34
C ARG A 461 26.00 -17.06 10.55
N ASP A 462 26.28 -16.57 11.75
CA ASP A 462 25.88 -17.23 13.00
C ASP A 462 24.34 -17.30 13.14
N ILE A 463 23.61 -16.39 12.50
CA ILE A 463 22.14 -16.32 12.53
C ILE A 463 21.51 -17.09 11.38
N THR A 464 22.02 -16.92 10.16
CA THR A 464 21.41 -17.49 8.96
C THR A 464 21.87 -18.91 8.66
N GLY A 465 23.05 -19.31 9.16
CA GLY A 465 23.73 -20.54 8.75
C GLY A 465 24.29 -20.51 7.32
N GLN A 466 24.07 -19.43 6.56
CA GLN A 466 24.57 -19.28 5.19
C GLN A 466 26.05 -18.93 5.22
N ARG A 467 26.88 -19.63 4.43
CA ARG A 467 28.30 -19.28 4.28
C ARG A 467 28.52 -18.06 3.37
N SER A 468 27.67 -17.92 2.37
CA SER A 468 27.79 -16.93 1.31
C SER A 468 26.45 -16.65 0.66
N VAL A 469 26.35 -15.52 -0.03
CA VAL A 469 25.17 -15.08 -0.80
C VAL A 469 25.58 -14.48 -2.15
N PRO A 470 24.68 -14.42 -3.14
CA PRO A 470 24.89 -13.68 -4.38
C PRO A 470 25.10 -12.17 -4.12
N ILE A 471 26.08 -11.58 -4.82
CA ILE A 471 26.24 -10.13 -4.96
C ILE A 471 26.39 -9.74 -6.42
N GLY A 472 25.65 -8.74 -6.89
CA GLY A 472 25.82 -8.21 -8.24
C GLY A 472 24.54 -7.67 -8.87
N ASP A 473 24.51 -7.65 -10.19
CA ASP A 473 23.39 -7.15 -10.97
C ASP A 473 22.49 -8.31 -11.42
N VAL A 474 21.43 -8.54 -10.64
CA VAL A 474 20.60 -9.75 -10.65
C VAL A 474 19.20 -9.42 -10.15
N VAL A 475 18.22 -10.20 -10.61
CA VAL A 475 16.81 -10.06 -10.21
C VAL A 475 16.41 -11.22 -9.30
N LEU A 476 15.42 -11.01 -8.45
CA LEU A 476 14.90 -12.02 -7.55
C LEU A 476 13.65 -12.65 -8.16
N SER A 477 13.65 -13.97 -8.32
CA SER A 477 12.50 -14.75 -8.77
C SER A 477 11.82 -15.36 -7.56
N THR A 478 10.58 -14.93 -7.31
CA THR A 478 9.73 -15.51 -6.26
C THR A 478 8.83 -16.57 -6.86
N MET A 479 8.07 -17.29 -6.05
CA MET A 479 7.21 -18.37 -6.53
C MET A 479 6.09 -17.90 -7.47
N ASP A 480 5.68 -16.63 -7.38
CA ASP A 480 4.52 -16.07 -8.08
C ASP A 480 4.78 -14.77 -8.85
N THR A 481 5.92 -14.11 -8.63
CA THR A 481 6.34 -12.89 -9.34
C THR A 481 7.87 -12.73 -9.40
N SER A 482 8.36 -11.61 -9.91
CA SER A 482 9.78 -11.27 -9.91
C SER A 482 10.04 -9.82 -9.52
N VAL A 483 11.10 -9.62 -8.75
CA VAL A 483 11.46 -8.36 -8.09
C VAL A 483 12.83 -7.89 -8.57
N GLY A 484 12.88 -6.66 -9.07
CA GLY A 484 14.09 -5.97 -9.47
C GLY A 484 14.40 -4.81 -8.53
N CYS A 485 15.66 -4.39 -8.54
CA CYS A 485 16.20 -3.39 -7.64
C CYS A 485 16.81 -2.25 -8.44
N GLU A 486 16.35 -1.03 -8.18
CA GLU A 486 16.92 0.21 -8.68
C GLU A 486 17.32 1.07 -7.48
N THR A 487 18.42 1.82 -7.56
CA THR A 487 18.86 2.67 -6.43
C THR A 487 18.98 4.12 -6.88
N CYS A 488 18.09 4.99 -6.35
CA CYS A 488 18.08 6.44 -6.54
C CYS A 488 18.42 6.90 -7.97
N GLU A 489 19.66 7.37 -8.18
CA GLU A 489 20.21 7.92 -9.43
C GLU A 489 20.07 6.99 -10.64
N GLU A 490 20.00 5.67 -10.43
CA GLU A 490 19.82 4.69 -11.50
C GLU A 490 18.53 4.93 -12.33
N LEU A 491 17.50 5.53 -11.73
CA LEU A 491 16.28 5.95 -12.45
C LEU A 491 16.53 7.10 -13.44
N PHE A 492 17.41 8.02 -13.06
CA PHE A 492 17.70 9.25 -13.81
C PHE A 492 18.75 9.02 -14.90
N ALA A 493 19.48 7.92 -14.82
CA ALA A 493 20.44 7.52 -15.84
C ALA A 493 19.75 7.24 -17.19
N PRO A 494 20.34 7.66 -18.33
CA PRO A 494 19.76 7.40 -19.66
C PRO A 494 19.51 5.92 -19.97
N SER A 495 20.36 5.05 -19.41
CA SER A 495 20.25 3.60 -19.52
C SER A 495 19.88 3.04 -18.14
N ASN A 496 18.63 3.25 -17.75
CA ASN A 496 18.12 2.84 -16.44
C ASN A 496 18.01 1.29 -16.34
N PRO A 497 18.48 0.67 -15.24
CA PRO A 497 18.43 -0.79 -15.07
C PRO A 497 17.02 -1.38 -15.16
N SER A 498 16.02 -0.66 -14.64
CA SER A 498 14.61 -1.08 -14.67
C SER A 498 14.07 -1.32 -16.08
N THR A 499 14.61 -0.67 -17.12
CA THR A 499 14.24 -0.96 -18.52
C THR A 499 14.59 -2.39 -18.90
N TYR A 500 15.81 -2.82 -18.62
CA TYR A 500 16.28 -4.16 -18.98
C TYR A 500 15.68 -5.25 -18.09
N MET A 501 15.44 -4.95 -16.82
CA MET A 501 14.73 -5.82 -15.89
C MET A 501 13.27 -6.01 -16.34
N GLY A 502 12.56 -4.92 -16.65
CA GLY A 502 11.17 -4.97 -17.10
C GLY A 502 10.98 -5.68 -18.45
N LEU A 503 11.94 -5.56 -19.36
CA LEU A 503 11.97 -6.35 -20.60
C LEU A 503 12.25 -7.84 -20.35
N ASN A 504 13.03 -8.18 -19.32
CA ASN A 504 13.25 -9.56 -18.84
C ASN A 504 12.08 -10.12 -17.99
N GLY A 505 10.94 -9.42 -17.95
CA GLY A 505 9.74 -9.89 -17.28
C GLY A 505 9.64 -9.53 -15.79
N VAL A 506 10.56 -8.74 -15.22
CA VAL A 506 10.44 -8.26 -13.84
C VAL A 506 9.16 -7.45 -13.66
N GLU A 507 8.30 -7.85 -12.73
CA GLU A 507 6.97 -7.23 -12.53
C GLU A 507 6.99 -6.14 -11.47
N VAL A 508 7.83 -6.28 -10.44
CA VAL A 508 7.97 -5.33 -9.32
C VAL A 508 9.37 -4.71 -9.32
N ILE A 509 9.48 -3.40 -9.36
CA ILE A 509 10.73 -2.66 -9.21
C ILE A 509 10.71 -1.92 -7.88
N LEU A 510 11.72 -2.17 -7.06
CA LEU A 510 11.95 -1.45 -5.81
C LEU A 510 12.99 -0.36 -6.07
N ASN A 511 12.64 0.89 -5.74
CA ASN A 511 13.58 1.99 -5.74
C ASN A 511 13.81 2.49 -4.31
N SER A 512 15.03 2.31 -3.84
CA SER A 512 15.50 2.82 -2.56
C SER A 512 16.27 4.12 -2.83
N SER A 513 15.83 5.21 -2.21
CA SER A 513 16.31 6.57 -2.49
C SER A 513 16.67 7.34 -1.23
N ALA A 514 17.60 8.27 -1.40
CA ALA A 514 17.86 9.39 -0.50
C ALA A 514 17.92 10.68 -1.32
N SER A 515 16.82 10.98 -1.99
CA SER A 515 16.64 12.17 -2.82
C SER A 515 16.35 13.39 -1.95
N HIS A 516 17.25 14.38 -1.97
CA HIS A 516 17.06 15.62 -1.21
C HIS A 516 15.93 16.51 -1.74
N ALA A 517 15.37 17.29 -0.82
CA ALA A 517 14.44 18.37 -1.05
C ALA A 517 15.10 19.46 -1.89
N GLU A 518 14.42 19.87 -2.96
CA GLU A 518 14.77 21.05 -3.75
C GLU A 518 13.44 21.67 -4.15
N LEU A 519 13.28 22.97 -3.89
CA LEU A 519 12.03 23.68 -4.09
C LEU A 519 11.50 23.44 -5.53
N ARG A 520 10.26 22.97 -5.66
CA ARG A 520 9.58 22.65 -6.93
C ARG A 520 10.12 21.43 -7.70
N LYS A 521 11.13 20.70 -7.20
CA LYS A 521 11.71 19.51 -7.89
C LYS A 521 10.80 18.30 -7.90
N LEU A 522 9.91 18.16 -6.91
CA LEU A 522 9.07 16.99 -6.74
C LEU A 522 8.38 16.59 -8.05
N ASN A 523 7.76 17.55 -8.75
CA ASN A 523 7.08 17.30 -10.02
C ASN A 523 7.99 16.64 -11.09
N THR A 524 9.27 17.03 -11.20
CA THR A 524 10.20 16.42 -12.16
C THR A 524 10.47 14.94 -11.82
N ARG A 525 10.75 14.64 -10.55
CA ARG A 525 10.95 13.25 -10.08
C ARG A 525 9.70 12.41 -10.35
N LEU A 526 8.52 12.94 -10.03
CA LEU A 526 7.27 12.22 -10.16
C LEU A 526 6.90 11.90 -11.62
N ASN A 527 7.05 12.87 -12.52
CA ASN A 527 6.84 12.65 -13.94
C ASN A 527 7.80 11.59 -14.52
N LEU A 528 9.04 11.53 -14.04
CA LEU A 528 9.99 10.52 -14.49
C LEU A 528 9.57 9.11 -14.10
N ILE A 529 9.16 8.90 -12.85
CA ILE A 529 8.68 7.59 -12.37
C ILE A 529 7.40 7.17 -13.12
N GLN A 530 6.45 8.11 -13.30
CA GLN A 530 5.23 7.84 -14.07
C GLN A 530 5.54 7.45 -15.53
N ASN A 531 6.45 8.15 -16.19
CA ASN A 531 6.83 7.82 -17.57
C ASN A 531 7.55 6.47 -17.68
N CYS A 532 8.44 6.16 -16.73
CA CYS A 532 9.14 4.88 -16.67
C CYS A 532 8.13 3.72 -16.57
N THR A 533 7.22 3.79 -15.61
CA THR A 533 6.21 2.76 -15.35
C THR A 533 5.16 2.66 -16.46
N ARG A 534 4.76 3.78 -17.06
CA ARG A 534 3.82 3.79 -18.20
C ARG A 534 4.41 3.08 -19.43
N LYS A 535 5.69 3.35 -19.72
CA LYS A 535 6.40 2.76 -20.87
C LYS A 535 6.68 1.27 -20.71
N LEU A 536 7.16 0.86 -19.52
CA LEU A 536 7.57 -0.53 -19.27
C LEU A 536 6.42 -1.45 -18.83
N GLY A 537 5.41 -0.87 -18.18
CA GLY A 537 4.49 -1.61 -17.31
C GLY A 537 5.20 -2.11 -16.05
N GLY A 538 4.45 -2.43 -15.01
CA GLY A 538 4.96 -2.94 -13.75
C GLY A 538 4.60 -2.10 -12.54
N LEU A 539 4.76 -2.71 -11.37
CA LEU A 539 4.63 -2.09 -10.07
C LEU A 539 5.97 -1.48 -9.67
N TYR A 540 5.97 -0.22 -9.26
CA TYR A 540 7.14 0.53 -8.86
C TYR A 540 6.95 1.07 -7.45
N VAL A 541 7.80 0.63 -6.54
CA VAL A 541 7.74 0.96 -5.12
C VAL A 541 8.92 1.86 -4.80
N TYR A 542 8.66 3.16 -4.68
CA TYR A 542 9.66 4.19 -4.41
C TYR A 542 9.66 4.53 -2.93
N ALA A 543 10.76 4.28 -2.23
CA ALA A 543 10.97 4.65 -0.84
C ALA A 543 12.10 5.64 -0.72
N ASN A 544 11.83 6.81 -0.12
CA ASN A 544 12.81 7.86 0.08
C ASN A 544 13.06 8.10 1.57
N ALA A 545 14.25 8.59 1.89
CA ALA A 545 14.55 9.10 3.22
C ALA A 545 13.73 10.37 3.51
N THR A 546 13.56 10.69 4.78
CA THR A 546 13.05 11.99 5.21
C THR A 546 13.98 12.62 6.26
N GLY A 547 13.78 13.91 6.50
CA GLY A 547 14.48 14.63 7.56
C GLY A 547 15.86 15.15 7.17
N VAL A 548 16.53 15.76 8.14
CA VAL A 548 17.79 16.49 7.96
C VAL A 548 18.97 15.52 7.88
N ASP A 549 19.96 15.82 7.05
CA ASP A 549 21.22 15.07 6.96
C ASP A 549 22.18 15.37 8.12
N GLY A 550 23.37 14.74 8.12
CA GLY A 550 24.34 14.88 9.21
C GLY A 550 25.06 16.23 9.25
N GLU A 551 25.25 16.87 8.10
CA GLU A 551 25.86 18.21 8.01
C GLU A 551 24.84 19.34 8.15
N ALA A 552 23.55 18.99 8.21
CA ALA A 552 22.41 19.89 8.24
C ALA A 552 22.41 20.95 7.13
N ARG A 553 22.90 20.55 5.95
CA ARG A 553 22.88 21.35 4.72
C ARG A 553 21.87 20.82 3.71
N MET A 554 21.42 19.60 3.93
CA MET A 554 20.54 18.88 3.05
C MET A 554 19.43 18.27 3.90
N MET A 555 18.22 18.23 3.36
CA MET A 555 17.14 17.46 3.95
C MET A 555 16.52 16.59 2.88
N PHE A 556 16.01 15.44 3.27
CA PHE A 556 15.27 14.54 2.40
C PHE A 556 13.77 14.78 2.57
N ASP A 557 13.07 14.79 1.45
CA ASP A 557 11.68 15.24 1.36
C ASP A 557 10.67 14.09 1.24
N GLY A 558 11.01 12.90 1.75
CA GLY A 558 10.12 11.74 1.75
C GLY A 558 9.48 11.55 0.37
N SER A 559 8.15 11.73 0.30
CA SER A 559 7.40 11.56 -0.96
C SER A 559 7.56 10.16 -1.54
N SER A 560 7.58 9.15 -0.66
CA SER A 560 7.55 7.74 -1.06
C SER A 560 6.23 7.44 -1.77
N MET A 561 6.27 6.56 -2.77
CA MET A 561 5.14 6.31 -3.65
C MET A 561 5.05 4.87 -4.10
N ILE A 562 3.83 4.46 -4.46
CA ILE A 562 3.57 3.20 -5.13
C ILE A 562 2.83 3.51 -6.43
N LEU A 563 3.40 3.09 -7.55
CA LEU A 563 2.83 3.31 -8.88
C LEU A 563 2.70 1.99 -9.63
N CYS A 564 1.66 1.84 -10.44
CA CYS A 564 1.52 0.70 -11.34
C CYS A 564 1.11 1.20 -12.72
N ASN A 565 1.87 0.82 -13.75
CA ASN A 565 1.60 1.17 -15.16
C ASN A 565 1.40 2.68 -15.43
N GLY A 566 2.04 3.56 -14.64
CA GLY A 566 1.91 5.01 -14.74
C GLY A 566 0.82 5.65 -13.86
N ALA A 567 -0.05 4.84 -13.25
CA ALA A 567 -1.04 5.28 -12.27
C ALA A 567 -0.47 5.26 -10.86
N VAL A 568 -0.86 6.22 -10.02
CA VAL A 568 -0.40 6.33 -8.62
C VAL A 568 -1.41 5.66 -7.70
N PHE A 569 -0.93 4.76 -6.83
CA PHE A 569 -1.77 4.02 -5.86
C PHE A 569 -1.49 4.42 -4.42
N GLY A 570 -0.43 5.19 -4.19
CA GLY A 570 -0.11 5.76 -2.90
C GLY A 570 0.97 6.83 -2.99
N GLN A 571 0.89 7.83 -2.12
CA GLN A 571 1.86 8.91 -1.99
C GLN A 571 1.93 9.34 -0.52
N SER A 572 3.13 9.29 0.09
CA SER A 572 3.36 9.85 1.42
C SER A 572 3.48 11.39 1.35
N PRO A 573 3.28 12.12 2.46
CA PRO A 573 3.65 13.53 2.56
C PRO A 573 5.11 13.75 2.17
N GLN A 574 5.37 14.95 1.65
CA GLN A 574 6.74 15.40 1.34
C GLN A 574 7.51 15.68 2.64
N PHE A 575 6.89 16.36 3.59
CA PHE A 575 7.51 16.67 4.86
C PHE A 575 6.66 16.14 6.01
N SER A 576 7.30 15.47 6.96
CA SER A 576 6.64 14.87 8.11
C SER A 576 7.52 15.00 9.34
N LEU A 577 6.90 15.23 10.50
CA LEU A 577 7.58 15.15 11.80
C LEU A 577 7.67 13.70 12.31
N LYS A 578 6.95 12.77 11.67
CA LYS A 578 7.00 11.35 12.01
C LYS A 578 8.34 10.77 11.59
N GLU A 579 8.97 10.02 12.48
CA GLU A 579 10.24 9.37 12.17
C GLU A 579 10.10 8.19 11.21
N VAL A 580 8.92 7.56 11.20
CA VAL A 580 8.58 6.39 10.39
C VAL A 580 7.20 6.59 9.78
N GLU A 581 7.12 6.46 8.46
CA GLU A 581 5.87 6.43 7.74
C GLU A 581 5.87 5.27 6.74
N VAL A 582 4.80 4.49 6.72
CA VAL A 582 4.68 3.32 5.83
C VAL A 582 3.46 3.50 4.96
N LEU A 583 3.71 3.52 3.65
CA LEU A 583 2.69 3.54 2.62
C LEU A 583 2.53 2.13 2.07
N THR A 584 1.31 1.59 2.07
CA THR A 584 1.00 0.29 1.45
C THR A 584 0.04 0.40 0.29
N ALA A 585 0.16 -0.51 -0.68
CA ALA A 585 -0.85 -0.70 -1.70
C ALA A 585 -1.03 -2.17 -2.06
N THR A 586 -2.30 -2.57 -2.26
CA THR A 586 -2.68 -3.91 -2.73
C THR A 586 -3.04 -3.83 -4.21
N ILE A 587 -2.28 -4.53 -5.05
CA ILE A 587 -2.33 -4.45 -6.50
C ILE A 587 -2.55 -5.84 -7.09
N ASP A 588 -3.36 -5.92 -8.15
CA ASP A 588 -3.53 -7.12 -8.95
C ASP A 588 -2.34 -7.28 -9.93
N LEU A 589 -1.60 -8.38 -9.81
CA LEU A 589 -0.49 -8.66 -10.72
C LEU A 589 -0.95 -8.84 -12.18
N GLU A 590 -2.18 -9.28 -12.42
CA GLU A 590 -2.72 -9.41 -13.78
C GLU A 590 -2.92 -8.05 -14.47
N THR A 591 -3.02 -6.95 -13.70
CA THR A 591 -3.02 -5.59 -14.27
C THR A 591 -1.68 -5.28 -14.95
N ILE A 592 -0.57 -5.82 -14.44
CA ILE A 592 0.76 -5.65 -15.04
C ILE A 592 0.88 -6.52 -16.29
N ARG A 593 0.50 -7.80 -16.18
CA ARG A 593 0.61 -8.80 -17.25
C ARG A 593 -0.22 -8.40 -18.47
N SER A 594 -1.47 -7.98 -18.25
CA SER A 594 -2.36 -7.50 -19.30
C SER A 594 -1.86 -6.21 -19.97
N HIS A 595 -1.33 -5.25 -19.20
CA HIS A 595 -0.73 -4.02 -19.74
C HIS A 595 0.47 -4.30 -20.66
N ARG A 596 1.21 -5.37 -20.37
CA ARG A 596 2.39 -5.79 -21.14
C ARG A 596 2.06 -6.58 -22.41
N SER A 597 0.78 -6.76 -22.78
CA SER A 597 0.34 -7.53 -23.95
C SER A 597 0.71 -6.91 -25.32
N SER A 598 1.14 -5.64 -25.36
CA SER A 598 1.52 -4.96 -26.61
C SER A 598 2.65 -5.69 -27.36
N ILE A 599 2.40 -6.00 -28.64
CA ILE A 599 3.34 -6.74 -29.49
C ILE A 599 4.69 -6.02 -29.65
N SER A 600 4.69 -4.67 -29.73
CA SER A 600 5.92 -3.89 -29.94
C SER A 600 6.85 -3.94 -28.74
N ARG A 601 6.30 -4.04 -27.52
CA ARG A 601 7.06 -4.31 -26.30
C ARG A 601 7.55 -5.76 -26.30
N ASN A 602 6.67 -6.71 -26.61
CA ASN A 602 6.98 -8.15 -26.52
C ASN A 602 8.11 -8.58 -27.45
N VAL A 603 8.20 -8.00 -28.66
CA VAL A 603 9.34 -8.21 -29.56
C VAL A 603 10.67 -7.75 -28.92
N GLN A 604 10.67 -6.59 -28.24
CA GLN A 604 11.85 -6.10 -27.53
C GLN A 604 12.19 -6.98 -26.32
N GLY A 605 11.17 -7.44 -25.57
CA GLY A 605 11.35 -8.37 -24.46
C GLY A 605 11.92 -9.72 -24.90
N ALA A 606 11.43 -10.26 -26.03
CA ALA A 606 11.93 -11.52 -26.59
C ALA A 606 13.38 -11.42 -27.10
N ALA A 607 13.80 -10.24 -27.56
CA ALA A 607 15.17 -9.97 -28.01
C ALA A 607 16.14 -9.63 -26.86
N GLN A 608 15.61 -9.38 -25.66
CA GLN A 608 16.39 -8.92 -24.53
C GLN A 608 17.27 -10.08 -23.99
N PRO A 609 18.59 -9.87 -23.83
CA PRO A 609 19.44 -10.91 -23.26
C PRO A 609 19.06 -11.20 -21.81
N GLU A 610 19.22 -12.46 -21.43
CA GLU A 610 18.89 -13.00 -20.11
C GLU A 610 19.51 -12.16 -18.98
N TYR A 611 18.71 -11.92 -17.95
CA TYR A 611 19.16 -11.35 -16.69
C TYR A 611 19.42 -12.49 -15.69
N PRO A 612 20.55 -12.50 -14.96
CA PRO A 612 20.75 -13.45 -13.87
C PRO A 612 19.58 -13.41 -12.88
N ARG A 613 19.18 -14.57 -12.38
CA ARG A 613 18.09 -14.72 -11.42
C ARG A 613 18.55 -15.48 -10.18
N VAL A 614 18.02 -15.08 -9.03
CA VAL A 614 18.15 -15.80 -7.76
C VAL A 614 16.77 -16.23 -7.32
N GLU A 615 16.60 -17.52 -7.07
CA GLU A 615 15.35 -18.08 -6.57
C GLU A 615 15.09 -17.64 -5.12
N CYS A 616 13.84 -17.35 -4.83
CA CYS A 616 13.34 -16.89 -3.55
C CYS A 616 12.08 -17.67 -3.21
N ASP A 617 12.19 -18.54 -2.20
CA ASP A 617 11.12 -19.43 -1.75
C ASP A 617 10.06 -18.68 -0.92
N LEU A 618 9.53 -17.59 -1.46
CA LEU A 618 8.43 -16.80 -0.89
C LEU A 618 7.32 -16.62 -1.94
N TYR A 619 6.08 -16.66 -1.47
CA TYR A 619 4.92 -16.14 -2.20
C TYR A 619 4.68 -14.71 -1.75
N LEU A 620 4.67 -13.77 -2.70
CA LEU A 620 4.41 -12.35 -2.40
C LEU A 620 2.94 -11.98 -2.60
N SER A 621 2.23 -12.72 -3.44
CA SER A 621 0.81 -12.54 -3.68
C SER A 621 -0.04 -13.32 -2.69
N ARG A 622 -1.32 -12.94 -2.63
CA ARG A 622 -2.39 -13.64 -1.93
C ARG A 622 -3.49 -13.97 -2.93
N PRO A 623 -4.19 -15.10 -2.73
CA PRO A 623 -5.33 -15.43 -3.56
C PRO A 623 -6.47 -14.43 -3.31
N ALA A 624 -7.36 -14.33 -4.30
CA ALA A 624 -8.46 -13.36 -4.31
C ALA A 624 -9.36 -13.44 -3.08
N ASP A 625 -9.67 -14.66 -2.63
CA ASP A 625 -10.51 -14.89 -1.46
C ASP A 625 -9.88 -14.34 -0.18
N GLU A 626 -8.56 -14.49 0.03
CA GLU A 626 -7.87 -13.87 1.16
C GLU A 626 -7.99 -12.35 1.17
N VAL A 627 -7.91 -11.70 0.01
CA VAL A 627 -7.99 -10.23 -0.07
C VAL A 627 -9.44 -9.75 0.07
N PHE A 628 -10.39 -10.32 -0.66
CA PHE A 628 -11.79 -9.85 -0.65
C PHE A 628 -12.56 -10.23 0.62
N VAL A 629 -12.15 -11.28 1.34
CA VAL A 629 -12.75 -11.67 2.62
C VAL A 629 -12.10 -10.93 3.80
N SER A 630 -10.90 -10.38 3.63
CA SER A 630 -10.20 -9.65 4.68
C SER A 630 -10.93 -8.37 5.10
N GLN A 631 -10.93 -8.10 6.40
CA GLN A 631 -11.38 -6.81 6.96
C GLN A 631 -10.29 -5.73 6.92
N THR A 632 -9.05 -6.10 6.59
CA THR A 632 -7.87 -5.22 6.66
C THR A 632 -7.23 -4.97 5.30
N LEU A 633 -7.31 -5.94 4.38
CA LEU A 633 -6.78 -5.82 3.03
C LEU A 633 -7.87 -5.31 2.09
N HIS A 634 -7.55 -4.27 1.34
CA HIS A 634 -8.42 -3.72 0.30
C HIS A 634 -7.60 -3.41 -0.93
N LEU A 635 -8.21 -3.60 -2.10
CA LEU A 635 -7.63 -3.15 -3.36
C LEU A 635 -7.42 -1.65 -3.35
N SER A 636 -6.19 -1.24 -3.65
CA SER A 636 -5.83 0.17 -3.74
C SER A 636 -6.46 0.79 -4.99
N ARG A 637 -6.91 2.05 -4.85
CA ARG A 637 -7.47 2.81 -5.96
C ARG A 637 -6.45 3.81 -6.48
N GLU A 638 -6.53 4.09 -7.77
CA GLU A 638 -5.77 5.16 -8.36
C GLU A 638 -6.10 6.49 -7.68
N MET A 639 -5.07 7.29 -7.41
CA MET A 639 -5.17 8.63 -6.86
C MET A 639 -4.50 9.65 -7.77
N GLN A 640 -4.98 10.88 -7.72
CA GLN A 640 -4.32 12.00 -8.38
C GLN A 640 -3.08 12.40 -7.61
N LEU A 641 -2.05 12.75 -8.38
CA LEU A 641 -0.76 13.17 -7.88
C LEU A 641 -0.90 14.53 -7.18
N LYS A 642 -0.42 14.62 -5.94
CA LYS A 642 -0.48 15.86 -5.16
C LYS A 642 0.87 16.57 -5.21
N ILE A 643 0.89 17.76 -5.78
CA ILE A 643 2.02 18.70 -5.71
C ILE A 643 1.60 19.83 -4.77
N PRO A 644 2.35 20.11 -3.69
CA PRO A 644 2.04 21.23 -2.81
C PRO A 644 2.26 22.57 -3.51
N ASP A 645 1.59 23.60 -3.01
CA ASP A 645 1.93 24.98 -3.36
C ASP A 645 3.37 25.28 -2.94
N PRO A 646 4.18 26.01 -3.72
CA PRO A 646 5.58 26.30 -3.36
C PRO A 646 5.74 26.97 -1.99
N MET A 647 4.78 27.78 -1.53
CA MET A 647 4.85 28.43 -0.21
C MET A 647 4.53 27.44 0.91
N GLU A 648 3.64 26.49 0.67
CA GLU A 648 3.41 25.35 1.56
C GLU A 648 4.64 24.42 1.60
N GLU A 649 5.32 24.24 0.47
CA GLU A 649 6.59 23.51 0.38
C GLU A 649 7.67 24.17 1.26
N ILE A 650 7.86 25.49 1.15
CA ILE A 650 8.79 26.26 2.01
C ILE A 650 8.38 26.14 3.48
N PHE A 651 7.10 26.38 3.80
CA PHE A 651 6.58 26.27 5.16
C PHE A 651 6.97 24.94 5.80
N MET A 652 6.63 23.84 5.14
CA MET A 652 6.79 22.51 5.70
C MET A 652 8.25 22.04 5.69
N ALA A 653 9.04 22.42 4.67
CA ALA A 653 10.47 22.14 4.64
C ALA A 653 11.19 22.76 5.84
N GLU A 654 11.02 24.08 6.03
CA GLU A 654 11.67 24.82 7.12
C GLU A 654 11.16 24.39 8.50
N ALA A 655 9.86 24.09 8.62
CA ALA A 655 9.29 23.57 9.87
C ALA A 655 9.92 22.23 10.28
N VAL A 656 10.03 21.28 9.36
CA VAL A 656 10.66 19.98 9.64
C VAL A 656 12.15 20.12 9.88
N PHE A 657 12.83 20.94 9.09
CA PHE A 657 14.27 21.19 9.23
C PHE A 657 14.61 21.76 10.60
N LEU A 658 13.95 22.85 11.01
CA LEU A 658 14.14 23.48 12.31
C LEU A 658 13.86 22.49 13.44
N TRP A 659 12.70 21.83 13.43
CA TRP A 659 12.32 20.88 14.48
C TRP A 659 13.33 19.75 14.67
N GLN A 660 13.77 19.13 13.57
CA GLN A 660 14.71 18.03 13.63
C GLN A 660 16.10 18.49 14.06
N TYR A 661 16.55 19.66 13.63
CA TYR A 661 17.83 20.21 14.10
C TYR A 661 17.78 20.47 15.61
N LEU A 662 16.70 21.08 16.11
CA LEU A 662 16.54 21.40 17.54
C LEU A 662 16.50 20.14 18.41
N THR A 663 15.70 19.14 18.02
CA THR A 663 15.62 17.87 18.75
C THR A 663 16.97 17.15 18.77
N ARG A 664 17.70 17.11 17.66
CA ARG A 664 18.99 16.40 17.57
C ARG A 664 20.13 17.11 18.28
N SER A 665 20.24 18.44 18.11
CA SER A 665 21.24 19.26 18.83
C SER A 665 20.96 19.35 20.34
N SER A 666 19.71 19.07 20.75
CA SER A 666 19.24 19.21 22.13
C SER A 666 19.41 20.63 22.70
N ALA A 667 19.44 21.65 21.83
CA ALA A 667 19.47 23.05 22.25
C ALA A 667 18.19 23.47 23.02
N GLY A 668 18.23 24.62 23.66
CA GLY A 668 17.10 25.16 24.44
C GLY A 668 16.02 25.86 23.61
N GLY A 669 16.25 26.05 22.31
CA GLY A 669 15.42 26.83 21.40
C GLY A 669 16.27 27.63 20.43
N TYR A 670 15.77 28.79 20.00
CA TYR A 670 16.36 29.67 19.01
C TYR A 670 16.47 31.10 19.51
N PHE A 671 17.51 31.78 19.04
CA PHE A 671 17.71 33.21 19.18
C PHE A 671 17.74 33.86 17.80
N ILE A 672 17.07 35.00 17.63
CA ILE A 672 17.17 35.79 16.40
C ILE A 672 17.27 37.28 16.70
N ALA A 673 18.23 37.95 16.04
CA ALA A 673 18.29 39.41 15.99
C ALA A 673 17.17 39.91 15.05
N LEU A 674 16.07 40.39 15.63
CA LEU A 674 14.89 40.82 14.89
C LEU A 674 15.02 42.30 14.55
N SER A 675 15.35 42.60 13.29
CA SER A 675 15.62 43.97 12.83
C SER A 675 14.37 44.79 12.49
N GLY A 676 13.21 44.15 12.36
CA GLY A 676 12.01 44.82 11.81
C GLY A 676 12.05 44.97 10.28
N GLY A 677 12.99 44.30 9.63
CA GLY A 677 13.07 44.10 8.19
C GLY A 677 12.49 42.74 7.76
N LEU A 678 12.46 42.52 6.44
CA LEU A 678 11.78 41.40 5.81
C LEU A 678 12.34 40.03 6.23
N ASP A 679 13.66 39.91 6.31
CA ASP A 679 14.33 38.61 6.37
C ASP A 679 14.27 38.01 7.76
N SER A 680 14.58 38.82 8.78
CA SER A 680 14.44 38.41 10.18
C SER A 680 12.97 38.15 10.57
N ALA A 681 12.02 38.83 9.92
CA ALA A 681 10.60 38.52 10.04
C ALA A 681 10.26 37.15 9.41
N CYS A 682 10.75 36.87 8.20
CA CYS A 682 10.57 35.59 7.52
C CYS A 682 11.08 34.42 8.36
N VAL A 683 12.31 34.51 8.90
CA VAL A 683 12.89 33.48 9.76
C VAL A 683 12.10 33.30 11.07
N SER A 684 11.61 34.40 11.66
CA SER A 684 10.73 34.32 12.84
C SER A 684 9.43 33.58 12.51
N LEU A 685 8.89 33.76 11.31
CA LEU A 685 7.73 33.02 10.83
C LEU A 685 8.03 31.56 10.50
N PHE A 686 9.25 31.19 10.12
CA PHE A 686 9.63 29.77 10.01
C PHE A 686 9.59 29.07 11.37
N VAL A 687 10.09 29.70 12.44
CA VAL A 687 9.98 29.15 13.81
C VAL A 687 8.52 29.08 14.26
N TYR A 688 7.71 30.09 13.95
CA TYR A 688 6.26 30.05 14.22
C TYR A 688 5.58 28.93 13.41
N GLY A 689 5.98 28.74 12.16
CA GLY A 689 5.53 27.64 11.31
C GLY A 689 5.88 26.28 11.90
N MET A 690 7.13 26.09 12.34
CA MET A 690 7.56 24.90 13.07
C MET A 690 6.63 24.61 14.26
N ALA A 691 6.31 25.63 15.08
CA ALA A 691 5.37 25.47 16.19
C ALA A 691 3.96 25.06 15.73
N LYS A 692 3.46 25.59 14.60
CA LYS A 692 2.19 25.14 14.00
C LYS A 692 2.22 23.67 13.60
N ALA A 693 3.29 23.23 12.93
CA ALA A 693 3.45 21.84 12.49
C ALA A 693 3.54 20.88 13.68
N VAL A 694 4.30 21.26 14.73
CA VAL A 694 4.41 20.50 15.98
C VAL A 694 3.03 20.40 16.65
N LEU A 695 2.31 21.51 16.79
CA LEU A 695 0.97 21.50 17.38
C LEU A 695 -0.01 20.63 16.59
N GLN A 696 0.02 20.68 15.26
CA GLN A 696 -0.80 19.83 14.40
C GLN A 696 -0.48 18.34 14.61
N SER A 697 0.80 17.98 14.69
CA SER A 697 1.24 16.61 14.94
C SER A 697 0.82 16.11 16.34
N VAL A 698 0.96 16.95 17.38
CA VAL A 698 0.47 16.64 18.74
C VAL A 698 -1.05 16.45 18.76
N LYS A 699 -1.81 17.32 18.08
CA LYS A 699 -3.28 17.19 17.95
C LYS A 699 -3.70 15.95 17.16
N ALA A 700 -2.86 15.47 16.26
CA ALA A 700 -3.05 14.22 15.54
C ALA A 700 -2.69 12.97 16.37
N GLY A 701 -2.27 13.13 17.63
CA GLY A 701 -1.96 12.05 18.55
C GLY A 701 -0.53 11.51 18.47
N ASP A 702 0.41 12.29 17.92
CA ASP A 702 1.82 11.88 17.88
C ASP A 702 2.50 12.03 19.25
N GLU A 703 2.52 10.93 20.01
CA GLU A 703 3.11 10.89 21.35
C GLU A 703 4.63 11.14 21.34
N ARG A 704 5.34 10.80 20.25
CA ARG A 704 6.78 11.04 20.17
C ARG A 704 7.08 12.53 20.01
N VAL A 705 6.38 13.22 19.11
CA VAL A 705 6.55 14.68 18.95
C VAL A 705 6.22 15.40 20.25
N LEU A 706 5.17 14.98 20.97
CA LEU A 706 4.86 15.53 22.29
C LEU A 706 5.96 15.24 23.33
N SER A 707 6.48 14.02 23.38
CA SER A 707 7.58 13.64 24.27
C SER A 707 8.84 14.44 23.99
N GLU A 708 9.18 14.64 22.71
CA GLU A 708 10.33 15.45 22.29
C GLU A 708 10.13 16.93 22.63
N LEU A 709 8.93 17.47 22.46
CA LEU A 709 8.59 18.84 22.89
C LEU A 709 8.78 19.02 24.40
N ARG A 710 8.30 18.06 25.20
CA ARG A 710 8.50 18.05 26.67
C ARG A 710 9.97 17.93 27.05
N ARG A 711 10.74 17.12 26.31
CA ARG A 711 12.19 16.96 26.51
C ARG A 711 12.94 18.26 26.19
N ILE A 712 12.64 18.91 25.07
CA ILE A 712 13.31 20.15 24.66
C ILE A 712 12.96 21.31 25.60
N THR A 713 11.71 21.41 26.05
CA THR A 713 11.26 22.46 26.97
C THR A 713 11.66 22.19 28.42
N GLY A 714 11.87 20.92 28.78
CA GLY A 714 12.10 20.49 30.16
C GLY A 714 10.84 20.48 31.03
N GLU A 715 9.65 20.49 30.42
CA GLU A 715 8.36 20.50 31.10
C GLU A 715 7.61 19.18 30.86
N PRO A 716 7.68 18.18 31.76
CA PRO A 716 7.09 16.86 31.53
C PRO A 716 5.56 16.87 31.37
N ALA A 717 4.89 17.84 31.97
CA ALA A 717 3.43 17.98 31.93
C ALA A 717 2.94 18.92 30.80
N PHE A 718 3.85 19.53 30.02
CA PHE A 718 3.47 20.51 29.02
C PHE A 718 2.64 19.87 27.89
N VAL A 719 1.55 20.54 27.54
CA VAL A 719 0.69 20.23 26.39
C VAL A 719 0.33 21.58 25.75
N PRO A 720 0.79 21.86 24.52
CA PRO A 720 0.51 23.14 23.87
C PRO A 720 -0.94 23.21 23.37
N GLU A 721 -1.60 24.34 23.55
CA GLU A 721 -2.95 24.60 22.98
C GLU A 721 -2.84 25.44 21.71
N THR A 722 -1.89 26.37 21.71
CA THR A 722 -1.60 27.34 20.65
C THR A 722 -0.13 27.26 20.19
N PRO A 723 0.19 27.67 18.95
CA PRO A 723 1.58 27.77 18.51
C PRO A 723 2.42 28.71 19.39
N GLN A 724 1.80 29.76 19.94
CA GLN A 724 2.41 30.74 20.85
C GLN A 724 2.92 30.08 22.14
N ASP A 725 2.25 29.05 22.66
CA ASP A 725 2.72 28.32 23.85
C ASP A 725 4.08 27.67 23.62
N ILE A 726 4.32 27.20 22.40
CA ILE A 726 5.59 26.61 21.98
C ILE A 726 6.63 27.71 21.74
N VAL A 727 6.27 28.72 20.95
CA VAL A 727 7.19 29.82 20.58
C VAL A 727 7.66 30.60 21.80
N SER A 728 6.80 30.85 22.79
CA SER A 728 7.17 31.56 24.02
C SER A 728 8.26 30.86 24.82
N ARG A 729 8.41 29.54 24.69
CA ARG A 729 9.48 28.76 25.31
C ARG A 729 10.72 28.72 24.43
N LEU A 730 10.51 28.49 23.13
CA LEU A 730 11.58 28.13 22.20
C LEU A 730 12.17 29.30 21.42
N LEU A 731 11.58 30.50 21.40
CA LEU A 731 12.08 31.62 20.60
C LEU A 731 12.36 32.85 21.45
N HIS A 732 13.61 33.31 21.41
CA HIS A 732 14.04 34.62 21.90
C HIS A 732 14.35 35.53 20.70
N THR A 733 13.62 36.62 20.58
CA THR A 733 13.88 37.68 19.60
C THR A 733 14.52 38.88 20.29
N CYS A 734 15.51 39.52 19.66
CA CYS A 734 16.11 40.74 20.20
C CYS A 734 16.19 41.82 19.13
N TYR A 735 15.61 43.00 19.40
CA TYR A 735 15.93 44.21 18.64
C TYR A 735 17.17 44.88 19.23
N MET A 736 18.16 45.22 18.39
CA MET A 736 19.44 45.81 18.80
C MET A 736 19.62 47.16 18.10
N GLY A 737 19.07 48.20 18.71
CA GLY A 737 19.08 49.57 18.20
C GLY A 737 20.41 50.29 18.40
N THR A 738 20.62 51.32 17.59
CA THR A 738 21.65 52.35 17.80
C THR A 738 20.99 53.73 17.73
N VAL A 739 21.76 54.80 17.95
CA VAL A 739 21.32 56.18 17.69
C VAL A 739 20.85 56.44 16.25
N ASN A 740 21.17 55.53 15.33
CA ASN A 740 20.82 55.59 13.92
C ASN A 740 19.49 54.88 13.61
N SER A 741 18.95 54.11 14.56
CA SER A 741 17.77 53.27 14.34
C SER A 741 16.46 54.05 14.43
N GLY A 742 15.52 53.75 13.53
CA GLY A 742 14.20 54.38 13.48
C GLY A 742 13.19 53.76 14.45
N GLU A 743 12.24 54.56 14.92
CA GLU A 743 11.16 54.05 15.79
C GLU A 743 10.24 53.06 15.05
N ASN A 744 10.12 53.18 13.73
CA ASN A 744 9.27 52.30 12.92
C ASN A 744 9.79 50.85 12.90
N THR A 745 11.08 50.62 12.65
CA THR A 745 11.68 49.27 12.62
C THR A 745 11.62 48.62 14.01
N ARG A 746 11.95 49.38 15.06
CA ARG A 746 11.86 48.97 16.46
C ARG A 746 10.45 48.52 16.84
N SER A 747 9.47 49.37 16.53
CA SER A 747 8.06 49.12 16.86
C SER A 747 7.49 47.93 16.07
N ARG A 748 7.85 47.78 14.78
CA ARG A 748 7.48 46.62 13.96
C ARG A 748 8.03 45.30 14.53
N ALA A 749 9.31 45.26 14.89
CA ALA A 749 9.95 44.09 15.47
C ALA A 749 9.22 43.62 16.74
N LYS A 750 8.96 44.55 17.67
CA LYS A 750 8.24 44.28 18.92
C LYS A 750 6.83 43.74 18.69
N ARG A 751 6.06 44.35 17.77
CA ARG A 751 4.70 43.90 17.44
C ARG A 751 4.69 42.51 16.81
N LEU A 752 5.65 42.20 15.92
CA LEU A 752 5.76 40.88 15.32
C LEU A 752 6.10 39.82 16.36
N ALA A 753 7.09 40.08 17.22
CA ALA A 753 7.47 39.18 18.30
C ALA A 753 6.28 38.86 19.22
N ALA A 754 5.49 39.88 19.57
CA ALA A 754 4.26 39.70 20.35
C ALA A 754 3.21 38.85 19.61
N ARG A 755 3.04 39.06 18.29
CA ARG A 755 2.06 38.31 17.48
C ARG A 755 2.39 36.82 17.37
N VAL A 756 3.68 36.47 17.22
CA VAL A 756 4.13 35.08 17.15
C VAL A 756 4.27 34.44 18.55
N GLY A 757 4.27 35.25 19.60
CA GLY A 757 4.38 34.81 20.99
C GLY A 757 5.81 34.59 21.47
N ALA A 758 6.82 35.21 20.83
CA ALA A 758 8.21 35.08 21.22
C ALA A 758 8.54 35.89 22.49
N PHE A 759 9.53 35.43 23.26
CA PHE A 759 10.17 36.29 24.26
C PHE A 759 10.98 37.37 23.52
N HIS A 760 10.76 38.64 23.85
CA HIS A 760 11.36 39.77 23.13
C HIS A 760 12.18 40.66 24.06
N SER A 761 13.44 40.88 23.70
CA SER A 761 14.30 41.89 24.31
C SER A 761 14.54 43.05 23.34
N ASP A 762 14.70 44.24 23.91
CA ASP A 762 14.94 45.47 23.16
C ASP A 762 16.09 46.23 23.85
N VAL A 763 17.23 46.30 23.18
CA VAL A 763 18.48 46.82 23.74
C VAL A 763 19.14 47.83 22.79
N ASN A 764 19.89 48.77 23.36
CA ASN A 764 20.76 49.68 22.59
C ASN A 764 22.20 49.20 22.70
N ILE A 765 22.95 49.20 21.59
CA ILE A 765 24.35 48.74 21.56
C ILE A 765 25.37 49.88 21.41
N ASP A 766 24.92 51.14 21.52
CA ASP A 766 25.77 52.33 21.32
C ASP A 766 26.97 52.38 22.28
N GLU A 767 26.82 51.89 23.51
CA GLU A 767 27.91 51.82 24.48
C GLU A 767 29.00 50.86 24.02
N THR A 768 28.63 49.68 23.52
CA THR A 768 29.57 48.67 23.01
C THR A 768 30.25 49.14 21.73
N VAL A 769 29.53 49.84 20.86
CA VAL A 769 30.09 50.47 19.65
C VAL A 769 31.09 51.56 20.04
N SER A 770 30.74 52.43 20.98
CA SER A 770 31.62 53.49 21.49
C SER A 770 32.88 52.94 22.15
N ALA A 771 32.77 51.83 22.89
CA ALA A 771 33.91 51.15 23.48
C ALA A 771 34.88 50.62 22.42
N HIS A 772 34.36 50.00 21.35
CA HIS A 772 35.19 49.54 20.22
C HIS A 772 35.87 50.70 19.48
N GLU A 773 35.16 51.81 19.24
CA GLU A 773 35.77 53.03 18.70
C GLU A 773 36.86 53.58 19.63
N GLY A 774 36.67 53.50 20.94
CA GLY A 774 37.67 53.85 21.96
C GLY A 774 38.94 53.01 21.85
N ILE A 775 38.81 51.71 21.63
CA ILE A 775 39.96 50.79 21.41
C ILE A 775 40.71 51.18 20.13
N ILE A 776 40.00 51.48 19.03
CA ILE A 776 40.62 51.95 17.78
C ILE A 776 41.39 53.24 18.00
N LYS A 777 40.79 54.20 18.72
CA LYS A 777 41.46 55.45 19.09
C LYS A 777 42.70 55.19 19.93
N GLN A 778 42.65 54.28 20.91
CA GLN A 778 43.82 53.94 21.72
C GLN A 778 44.94 53.29 20.90
N ALA A 779 44.59 52.43 19.95
CA ALA A 779 45.54 51.67 19.15
C ALA A 779 46.18 52.48 18.01
N LEU A 780 45.42 53.38 17.38
CA LEU A 780 45.81 54.08 16.15
C LEU A 780 45.86 55.61 16.29
N ASP A 781 45.51 56.18 17.46
CA ASP A 781 45.29 57.61 17.68
C ASP A 781 44.35 58.25 16.64
N PHE A 782 43.33 57.48 16.24
CA PHE A 782 42.44 57.82 15.14
C PHE A 782 40.98 57.56 15.51
N LYS A 783 40.10 58.53 15.20
CA LYS A 783 38.65 58.39 15.41
C LYS A 783 37.93 58.37 14.06
N PRO A 784 37.34 57.23 13.65
CA PRO A 784 36.61 57.14 12.39
C PRO A 784 35.34 57.99 12.42
N ARG A 785 35.00 58.61 11.28
CA ARG A 785 33.77 59.40 11.09
C ARG A 785 32.89 58.83 9.98
N PHE A 786 31.58 59.08 10.04
CA PHE A 786 30.71 58.76 8.91
C PHE A 786 31.03 59.67 7.71
N GLN A 787 30.71 59.24 6.50
CA GLN A 787 31.00 60.02 5.29
C GLN A 787 30.27 61.38 5.29
N VAL A 788 29.03 61.40 5.80
CA VAL A 788 28.24 62.64 5.99
C VAL A 788 28.83 63.60 7.02
N GLU A 789 29.73 63.11 7.88
CA GLU A 789 30.49 63.88 8.87
C GLU A 789 31.91 64.23 8.38
N GLY A 790 32.20 63.97 7.10
CA GLY A 790 33.51 64.23 6.47
C GLY A 790 34.53 63.10 6.64
N GLY A 791 34.11 61.88 6.97
CA GLY A 791 34.95 60.68 6.95
C GLY A 791 35.19 60.13 5.54
N SER A 792 36.27 59.36 5.37
CA SER A 792 36.54 58.60 4.15
C SER A 792 35.60 57.40 3.97
N VAL A 793 35.56 56.82 2.76
CA VAL A 793 34.79 55.60 2.46
C VAL A 793 35.15 54.44 3.41
N ALA A 794 36.44 54.29 3.71
CA ALA A 794 36.94 53.26 4.61
C ALA A 794 36.47 53.47 6.07
N GLU A 795 36.46 54.71 6.54
CA GLU A 795 35.93 55.06 7.87
C GLU A 795 34.44 54.76 7.96
N ASN A 796 33.67 55.20 6.96
CA ASN A 796 32.23 55.00 6.90
C ASN A 796 31.87 53.51 6.98
N LEU A 797 32.52 52.69 6.14
CA LEU A 797 32.33 51.24 6.14
C LEU A 797 32.80 50.60 7.46
N ALA A 798 33.90 51.06 8.05
CA ALA A 798 34.36 50.56 9.35
C ALA A 798 33.34 50.83 10.46
N LYS A 799 32.73 52.02 10.50
CA LYS A 799 31.68 52.35 11.48
C LYS A 799 30.43 51.48 11.34
N GLN A 800 29.98 51.23 10.11
CA GLN A 800 28.87 50.31 9.84
C GLN A 800 29.23 48.88 10.29
N ASN A 801 30.42 48.41 9.93
CA ASN A 801 30.89 47.06 10.28
C ASN A 801 31.03 46.86 11.80
N ILE A 802 31.47 47.87 12.55
CA ILE A 802 31.55 47.81 14.03
C ILE A 802 30.16 47.59 14.62
N GLN A 803 29.15 48.35 14.16
CA GLN A 803 27.76 48.15 14.60
C GLN A 803 27.26 46.74 14.26
N ALA A 804 27.48 46.28 13.02
CA ALA A 804 27.03 44.97 12.56
C ALA A 804 27.66 43.80 13.35
N ARG A 805 28.98 43.83 13.58
CA ARG A 805 29.69 42.79 14.34
C ARG A 805 29.32 42.78 15.83
N ASN A 806 29.09 43.94 16.43
CA ASN A 806 28.66 44.01 17.83
C ASN A 806 27.29 43.36 18.05
N ARG A 807 26.36 43.47 17.08
CA ARG A 807 25.08 42.76 17.15
C ARG A 807 25.27 41.25 17.20
N MET A 808 26.23 40.71 16.45
CA MET A 808 26.55 39.28 16.48
C MET A 808 27.09 38.86 17.85
N ILE A 809 28.05 39.59 18.40
CA ILE A 809 28.62 39.30 19.74
C ILE A 809 27.50 39.26 20.79
N VAL A 810 26.67 40.30 20.84
CA VAL A 810 25.54 40.40 21.76
C VAL A 810 24.53 39.28 21.52
N ALA A 811 24.25 38.90 20.26
CA ALA A 811 23.35 37.81 19.93
C ALA A 811 23.77 36.47 20.56
N TYR A 812 25.05 36.08 20.42
CA TYR A 812 25.56 34.84 20.98
C TYR A 812 25.60 34.86 22.52
N GLU A 813 25.97 35.99 23.12
CA GLU A 813 25.97 36.14 24.59
C GLU A 813 24.54 36.00 25.15
N LEU A 814 23.57 36.65 24.53
CA LEU A 814 22.17 36.52 24.91
C LEU A 814 21.64 35.11 24.67
N ALA A 815 21.97 34.48 23.54
CA ALA A 815 21.55 33.11 23.23
C ALA A 815 22.06 32.10 24.28
N GLN A 816 23.31 32.27 24.73
CA GLN A 816 23.93 31.40 25.73
C GLN A 816 23.33 31.58 27.13
N LEU A 817 22.92 32.79 27.49
CA LEU A 817 22.43 33.13 28.84
C LEU A 817 20.90 33.15 28.96
N SER A 818 20.17 33.15 27.84
CA SER A 818 18.72 33.40 27.82
C SER A 818 17.93 32.42 28.68
N THR A 819 18.19 31.11 28.57
CA THR A 819 17.43 30.10 29.31
C THR A 819 17.63 30.23 30.82
N THR A 820 18.84 30.57 31.25
CA THR A 820 19.19 30.83 32.66
C THR A 820 18.53 32.10 33.16
N ALA A 821 18.66 33.20 32.41
CA ALA A 821 18.09 34.50 32.79
C ALA A 821 16.56 34.50 32.85
N ARG A 822 15.92 33.61 32.08
CA ARG A 822 14.46 33.42 32.05
C ARG A 822 13.97 32.36 33.03
N GLU A 823 14.86 31.77 33.82
CA GLU A 823 14.55 30.70 34.78
C GLU A 823 13.76 29.54 34.15
N LEU A 824 14.06 29.22 32.88
CA LEU A 824 13.40 28.10 32.20
C LEU A 824 13.84 26.76 32.81
N PRO A 825 13.02 25.70 32.71
CA PRO A 825 13.33 24.38 33.29
C PRO A 825 14.67 23.78 32.83
N ARG A 826 15.17 24.17 31.66
CA ARG A 826 16.49 23.78 31.12
C ARG A 826 17.52 24.91 31.17
N ALA A 827 17.53 25.70 32.25
CA ALA A 827 18.54 26.71 32.52
C ALA A 827 19.97 26.17 32.26
N GLY A 828 20.80 26.95 31.57
CA GLY A 828 22.14 26.56 31.13
C GLY A 828 22.19 25.93 29.72
N SER A 829 21.05 25.64 29.09
CA SER A 829 21.02 25.21 27.68
C SER A 829 21.09 26.43 26.76
N SER A 830 22.04 26.47 25.83
CA SER A 830 22.13 27.55 24.84
C SER A 830 20.99 27.49 23.84
N LEU A 831 20.56 28.66 23.35
CA LEU A 831 19.72 28.77 22.16
C LEU A 831 20.59 28.72 20.89
N LEU A 832 20.03 28.23 19.79
CA LEU A 832 20.65 28.26 18.45
C LEU A 832 20.46 29.64 17.84
N VAL A 833 21.55 30.31 17.45
CA VAL A 833 21.49 31.62 16.80
C VAL A 833 21.10 31.46 15.33
N LEU A 834 19.96 32.03 14.95
CA LEU A 834 19.46 32.03 13.57
C LEU A 834 19.99 33.24 12.81
N SER A 835 20.51 33.00 11.62
CA SER A 835 20.87 34.04 10.66
C SER A 835 19.67 34.45 9.81
N GLY A 836 19.50 35.76 9.63
CA GLY A 836 18.52 36.34 8.71
C GLY A 836 19.07 36.53 7.29
N LEU A 837 20.23 35.97 6.95
CA LEU A 837 20.80 36.12 5.61
C LEU A 837 19.98 35.34 4.59
N GLU A 838 19.55 36.03 3.54
CA GLU A 838 18.97 35.45 2.35
C GLU A 838 20.00 35.33 1.22
N ASP A 839 19.70 34.48 0.25
CA ASP A 839 20.32 34.44 -1.08
C ASP A 839 21.85 34.20 -1.14
N PRO A 840 22.30 33.06 -1.71
CA PRO A 840 23.71 32.79 -2.01
C PRO A 840 24.39 33.84 -2.89
N LEU A 841 23.62 34.68 -3.60
CA LEU A 841 24.12 35.71 -4.52
C LEU A 841 24.43 37.02 -3.84
N LEU A 842 23.73 37.39 -2.76
CA LEU A 842 24.18 38.48 -1.87
C LEU A 842 25.51 38.11 -1.22
N THR A 843 25.68 36.82 -0.88
CA THR A 843 26.97 36.28 -0.44
C THR A 843 28.01 36.31 -1.57
N ALA A 844 27.62 36.02 -2.82
CA ALA A 844 28.52 36.03 -3.98
C ALA A 844 28.92 37.45 -4.42
N SER A 845 28.03 38.44 -4.28
CA SER A 845 28.29 39.87 -4.47
C SER A 845 28.97 40.51 -3.24
N ARG A 846 29.09 39.77 -2.13
CA ARG A 846 29.69 40.18 -0.85
C ARG A 846 28.93 41.32 -0.17
N TYR A 847 27.63 41.44 -0.40
CA TYR A 847 26.76 42.43 0.24
C TYR A 847 26.35 41.99 1.66
N LEU A 848 27.34 41.83 2.54
CA LEU A 848 27.18 41.52 3.97
C LEU A 848 28.44 41.92 4.75
N THR A 849 28.32 42.15 6.07
CA THR A 849 29.51 42.31 6.91
C THR A 849 30.00 40.95 7.38
N LYS A 850 31.24 40.59 7.02
CA LYS A 850 31.82 39.34 7.53
C LYS A 850 31.86 39.35 9.07
N TYR A 851 31.30 38.29 9.67
CA TYR A 851 31.12 38.09 11.11
C TYR A 851 30.13 39.05 11.80
N ASP A 852 29.10 39.52 11.08
CA ASP A 852 27.90 40.11 11.68
C ASP A 852 26.79 39.05 11.87
N CYS A 853 25.54 39.50 12.09
CA CYS A 853 24.38 38.61 12.21
C CYS A 853 24.02 37.81 10.95
N SER A 854 24.76 37.97 9.85
CA SER A 854 24.76 37.01 8.73
C SER A 854 25.36 35.65 9.14
N SER A 855 26.19 35.63 10.19
CA SER A 855 26.79 34.43 10.77
C SER A 855 26.00 33.95 11.98
N GLY A 856 25.23 32.87 11.80
CA GLY A 856 24.52 32.16 12.88
C GLY A 856 24.96 30.70 12.95
N ASP A 857 24.39 29.96 13.90
CA ASP A 857 24.51 28.50 13.95
C ASP A 857 23.78 27.87 12.75
N ILE A 858 22.65 28.46 12.35
CA ILE A 858 21.78 27.98 11.26
C ILE A 858 21.24 29.17 10.45
N ALA A 859 21.13 29.00 9.13
CA ALA A 859 20.57 30.00 8.22
C ALA A 859 19.42 29.42 7.38
N PRO A 860 18.19 29.31 7.93
CA PRO A 860 17.05 28.68 7.24
C PRO A 860 16.64 29.43 5.96
N LEU A 861 16.83 30.75 5.91
CA LEU A 861 16.55 31.55 4.70
C LEU A 861 17.68 31.46 3.65
N GLY A 862 18.83 30.86 3.98
CA GLY A 862 20.06 30.96 3.19
C GLY A 862 20.01 30.34 1.78
N SER A 863 18.98 29.54 1.48
CA SER A 863 18.75 28.93 0.17
C SER A 863 17.42 29.34 -0.48
N ILE A 864 16.71 30.33 0.07
CA ILE A 864 15.45 30.85 -0.45
C ILE A 864 15.73 32.22 -1.09
N SER A 865 15.16 32.49 -2.26
CA SER A 865 15.32 33.78 -2.94
C SER A 865 14.50 34.87 -2.25
N LYS A 866 14.88 36.15 -2.44
CA LYS A 866 14.09 37.30 -1.96
C LYS A 866 12.63 37.24 -2.42
N SER A 867 12.42 36.86 -3.69
CA SER A 867 11.10 36.80 -4.30
C SER A 867 10.24 35.71 -3.66
N ASP A 868 10.82 34.54 -3.37
CA ASP A 868 10.12 33.46 -2.67
C ASP A 868 9.89 33.82 -1.20
N ALA A 869 10.81 34.52 -0.54
CA ALA A 869 10.62 35.03 0.82
C ALA A 869 9.48 36.05 0.92
N LYS A 870 9.41 37.01 -0.01
CA LYS A 870 8.28 37.96 -0.15
C LYS A 870 6.96 37.23 -0.38
N SER A 871 6.98 36.23 -1.27
CA SER A 871 5.80 35.41 -1.58
C SER A 871 5.34 34.60 -0.37
N PHE A 872 6.27 34.05 0.41
CA PHE A 872 5.98 33.30 1.62
C PHE A 872 5.37 34.19 2.70
N LEU A 873 5.91 35.40 2.89
CA LEU A 873 5.33 36.38 3.79
C LEU A 873 3.90 36.75 3.39
N ALA A 874 3.64 37.05 2.11
CA ALA A 874 2.30 37.32 1.61
C ALA A 874 1.35 36.12 1.81
N TRP A 875 1.82 34.91 1.52
CA TRP A 875 1.07 33.68 1.76
C TRP A 875 0.76 33.47 3.26
N SER A 876 1.71 33.78 4.16
CA SER A 876 1.52 33.68 5.60
C SER A 876 0.55 34.73 6.14
N ARG A 877 0.54 35.95 5.57
CA ARG A 877 -0.44 37.00 5.88
C ARG A 877 -1.85 36.47 5.68
N ASP A 878 -2.10 35.86 4.52
CA ASP A 878 -3.42 35.43 4.09
C ASP A 878 -3.83 34.10 4.74
N THR A 879 -2.91 33.14 4.80
CA THR A 879 -3.20 31.77 5.28
C THR A 879 -3.17 31.67 6.80
N TRP A 880 -2.37 32.50 7.48
CA TRP A 880 -2.21 32.45 8.95
C TRP A 880 -2.81 33.65 9.67
N ASP A 881 -3.56 34.51 8.96
CA ASP A 881 -4.21 35.70 9.49
C ASP A 881 -3.23 36.61 10.26
N MET A 882 -2.22 37.08 9.52
CA MET A 882 -1.14 37.93 10.03
C MET A 882 -1.11 39.29 9.33
N PRO A 883 -2.06 40.19 9.60
CA PRO A 883 -2.16 41.48 8.90
C PRO A 883 -0.92 42.38 9.10
N ILE A 884 -0.18 42.19 10.20
CA ILE A 884 1.07 42.91 10.47
C ILE A 884 2.12 42.72 9.36
N ILE A 885 2.08 41.60 8.62
CA ILE A 885 3.04 41.29 7.56
C ILE A 885 2.96 42.28 6.40
N THR A 886 1.82 42.95 6.19
CA THR A 886 1.70 44.02 5.20
C THR A 886 2.74 45.13 5.43
N GLU A 887 3.00 45.50 6.69
CA GLU A 887 3.99 46.53 7.02
C GLU A 887 5.43 46.10 6.67
N PHE A 888 5.72 44.79 6.61
CA PHE A 888 7.03 44.26 6.22
C PHE A 888 7.18 44.16 4.70
N LEU A 889 6.09 43.88 3.98
CA LEU A 889 6.07 43.83 2.51
C LEU A 889 6.16 45.22 1.87
N GLU A 890 5.56 46.23 2.51
CA GLU A 890 5.53 47.61 2.02
C GLU A 890 6.72 48.45 2.52
N ALA A 891 7.47 47.96 3.52
CA ALA A 891 8.67 48.63 4.00
C ALA A 891 9.76 48.63 2.92
N ARG A 892 10.43 49.78 2.78
CA ARG A 892 11.64 49.88 1.96
C ARG A 892 12.78 49.06 2.60
N PRO A 893 13.45 48.18 1.84
CA PRO A 893 14.69 47.54 2.30
C PRO A 893 15.74 48.61 2.59
N SER A 894 16.20 48.66 3.84
CA SER A 894 17.17 49.65 4.29
C SER A 894 17.95 49.15 5.50
N ALA A 895 19.28 49.27 5.44
CA ALA A 895 20.15 49.09 6.59
C ALA A 895 20.28 50.41 7.39
N GLU A 896 19.67 50.48 8.58
CA GLU A 896 19.78 51.63 9.50
C GLU A 896 21.15 51.67 10.22
N LEU A 897 22.24 51.77 9.45
CA LEU A 897 23.63 51.79 9.97
C LEU A 897 24.30 53.17 9.83
N LEU A 898 23.72 54.06 9.04
CA LEU A 898 24.17 55.43 8.84
C LEU A 898 23.38 56.42 9.71
N PRO A 899 23.95 57.59 10.06
CA PRO A 899 23.20 58.65 10.74
C PRO A 899 21.95 59.04 9.96
N LEU A 900 20.87 59.38 10.67
CA LEU A 900 19.61 59.83 10.06
C LEU A 900 19.79 61.02 9.10
N SER A 901 20.83 61.83 9.27
CA SER A 901 21.19 62.93 8.37
C SER A 901 21.71 62.48 6.99
N ALA A 902 22.05 61.20 6.83
CA ALA A 902 22.48 60.61 5.55
C ALA A 902 21.31 60.26 4.62
N GLY A 903 20.06 60.35 5.11
CA GLY A 903 18.88 59.85 4.41
C GLY A 903 18.67 58.35 4.62
N GLU A 904 17.56 57.82 4.10
CA GLU A 904 17.32 56.38 4.10
C GLU A 904 18.25 55.70 3.08
N GLN A 905 18.96 54.67 3.54
CA GLN A 905 19.78 53.83 2.68
C GLN A 905 18.86 52.90 1.88
N ASP A 906 19.00 52.85 0.56
CA ASP A 906 18.23 51.94 -0.30
C ASP A 906 19.18 50.87 -0.85
N ASP A 907 18.95 49.62 -0.44
CA ASP A 907 19.82 48.49 -0.78
C ASP A 907 19.93 48.29 -2.31
N GLU A 908 18.86 48.55 -3.07
CA GLU A 908 18.82 48.39 -4.54
C GLU A 908 19.43 49.58 -5.31
N SER A 909 19.78 50.68 -4.62
CA SER A 909 20.32 51.88 -5.26
C SER A 909 21.68 51.65 -5.93
N GLU A 910 22.01 52.47 -6.94
CA GLU A 910 23.34 52.47 -7.59
C GLU A 910 24.52 52.69 -6.62
N SER A 911 24.27 53.34 -5.48
CA SER A 911 25.26 53.57 -4.43
C SER A 911 25.52 52.37 -3.53
N GLU A 912 24.68 51.34 -3.59
CA GLU A 912 24.74 50.13 -2.77
C GLU A 912 24.96 48.89 -3.66
N MET A 913 23.92 48.10 -3.94
CA MET A 913 24.06 46.93 -4.82
C MET A 913 24.08 47.30 -6.31
N GLY A 914 23.39 48.37 -6.69
CA GLY A 914 23.21 48.80 -8.08
C GLY A 914 22.47 47.81 -8.97
N LEU A 915 21.70 46.90 -8.37
CA LEU A 915 20.89 45.88 -9.02
C LEU A 915 19.63 45.64 -8.19
N THR A 916 18.52 45.38 -8.87
CA THR A 916 17.31 44.90 -8.20
C THR A 916 17.46 43.45 -7.73
N TYR A 917 16.71 43.05 -6.71
CA TYR A 917 16.69 41.65 -6.26
C TYR A 917 16.23 40.67 -7.36
N ASP A 918 15.37 41.10 -8.28
CA ASP A 918 14.89 40.27 -9.39
C ASP A 918 15.99 40.03 -10.44
N GLU A 919 16.79 41.06 -10.74
CA GLU A 919 17.97 40.94 -11.61
C GLU A 919 19.03 40.04 -10.98
N LEU A 920 19.30 40.20 -9.68
CA LEU A 920 20.21 39.33 -8.94
C LEU A 920 19.79 37.87 -9.00
N SER A 921 18.51 37.58 -8.72
CA SER A 921 17.94 36.23 -8.82
C SER A 921 18.14 35.63 -10.21
N THR A 922 17.88 36.42 -11.26
CA THR A 922 18.10 36.02 -12.66
C THR A 922 19.57 35.69 -12.93
N PHE A 923 20.50 36.53 -12.47
CA PHE A 923 21.94 36.26 -12.61
C PHE A 923 22.39 35.01 -11.88
N GLY A 924 21.80 34.70 -10.73
CA GLY A 924 22.10 33.47 -10.01
C GLY A 924 21.68 32.22 -10.74
N LEU A 925 20.46 32.23 -11.29
CA LEU A 925 19.97 31.15 -12.14
C LEU A 925 20.89 30.96 -13.34
N LEU A 926 21.22 32.03 -14.06
CA LEU A 926 22.13 31.97 -15.22
C LEU A 926 23.54 31.51 -14.88
N ARG A 927 24.02 31.80 -13.66
CA ARG A 927 25.35 31.40 -13.18
C ARG A 927 25.42 29.94 -12.77
N LYS A 928 24.37 29.40 -12.11
CA LYS A 928 24.45 28.14 -11.38
C LYS A 928 23.57 27.03 -11.96
N VAL A 929 22.45 27.38 -12.59
CA VAL A 929 21.53 26.44 -13.21
C VAL A 929 21.89 26.32 -14.70
N PRO A 930 21.93 25.11 -15.28
CA PRO A 930 22.12 24.96 -16.73
C PRO A 930 21.08 25.80 -17.47
N ARG A 931 21.52 26.59 -18.46
CA ARG A 931 20.59 27.37 -19.31
C ARG A 931 19.60 26.39 -19.96
N ARG A 932 18.34 26.45 -19.54
CA ARG A 932 17.24 25.71 -20.17
C ARG A 932 16.69 26.48 -21.35
#